data_AF-A0AAD9BUG7-F1
#
_entry.id   AF-A0AAD9BUG7-F1
#
_cell.length_a   1.000
_cell.length_b   1.000
_cell.length_c   1.000
_cell.angle_alpha   90.00
_cell.angle_beta   90.00
_cell.angle_gamma   90.00
#
_symmetry.space_group_name_H-M   'P 1'
#
loop_
_entity.id
_entity.type
_entity.pdbx_description
1 polymer ?
#
loop_
_entity_poly.entity_id
_entity_poly.type
_entity_poly.pdbx_seq_one_letter_code
_entity_poly.pdbx_strand_id
1 'polypeptide(L)'
;MKVSFHSLCGVVLLFTSSFCVTSPVPTGIFKTKCLERHFWLSVKSSFLGSRVHVDFEDRYGFHSLSDHEATLCGYTVLVNDVGDLVFRASFLACHVHSEGGTDYHLRLWFVNLQEDGKVAAYPFQLHCSLRGQWSTREIVCEENYMEVSIQQPFLPITSKNEKGVDEADMAVMFHYDSHPPEEARFFSLKEAAALGYHISLRGAHLTLRCPYSSPLSYLVKERGVDLVIVRATILYRLQRSFPAVNTTVACALNEASADGSDLLWTVPYILTPLVHGEFRYRGMKIGVNGQDLSESEYKERGYKISLQEGKVEVRIPLGAPGGHMKSGVVRGQYSLSMSVDLSFMSQWEDERWPLTQHRSFRLLNTPLIPQIPVFANNSVPSLGLLSVTLGLFAPDVSLQKVTLDGGGELLTWTQTETDDLSVSRLSHSNGSHSYQLRFPLSHPKIIPEYIGGGYKTYSLSFTFTFNILPNGEQFYHRATIEHSVEYTAPTSPKLEGKCTERPAAHKLDWDLVEMGGFVMEADEDYFTVEIPRYSPGMNYVELTLQGLVSGVEVSVVDADSLKAEDTLVLKCTFPVRELLVCLPEGGCCIPVETDSARALFSFSLDSCGTTVTTEGNVLVYENQISYTQDFLPPDDPLIHRDSPYRLTIQCRYPANHTTTHAIQQPLNNSLDLSPVHIRFTRREVANTVWITWTRVSILLILMLCKWVAAFLSCKSN
;
A
#
# COMPACT_ATOMS: atom_id res chain seq x y z
N MET A 1 -91.20 -27.74 -24.03
CA MET A 1 -91.09 -28.36 -22.68
C MET A 1 -89.63 -28.52 -22.33
N LYS A 2 -89.26 -28.47 -21.04
CA LYS A 2 -87.90 -28.74 -20.55
C LYS A 2 -87.55 -30.22 -20.70
N VAL A 3 -86.30 -30.54 -21.06
CA VAL A 3 -85.45 -31.52 -20.35
C VAL A 3 -84.01 -31.01 -20.40
N SER A 4 -83.28 -31.16 -19.29
CA SER A 4 -81.83 -30.96 -19.15
C SER A 4 -81.23 -32.32 -18.74
N PHE A 5 -79.98 -32.63 -19.12
CA PHE A 5 -78.99 -33.12 -18.15
C PHE A 5 -77.54 -33.10 -18.70
N HIS A 6 -76.62 -32.97 -17.73
CA HIS A 6 -75.19 -32.63 -17.77
C HIS A 6 -74.16 -33.52 -18.51
N SER A 7 -73.06 -32.85 -18.92
CA SER A 7 -71.62 -33.22 -18.74
C SER A 7 -70.99 -34.36 -19.57
N LEU A 8 -69.94 -34.03 -20.35
CA LEU A 8 -68.56 -34.10 -19.82
C LEU A 8 -67.57 -33.21 -20.61
N CYS A 9 -66.39 -32.99 -20.03
CA CYS A 9 -65.39 -31.99 -20.43
C CYS A 9 -64.35 -32.54 -21.44
N GLY A 10 -63.77 -31.64 -22.26
CA GLY A 10 -62.75 -32.01 -23.26
C GLY A 10 -62.19 -30.84 -24.08
N VAL A 11 -61.84 -29.71 -23.45
CA VAL A 11 -61.19 -28.59 -24.14
C VAL A 11 -59.68 -28.83 -24.24
N VAL A 12 -59.19 -29.05 -25.46
CA VAL A 12 -57.76 -29.02 -25.76
C VAL A 12 -57.31 -27.56 -25.81
N LEU A 13 -56.65 -27.11 -24.73
CA LEU A 13 -55.96 -25.82 -24.70
C LEU A 13 -54.67 -25.91 -25.53
N LEU A 14 -54.70 -25.31 -26.72
CA LEU A 14 -53.48 -25.02 -27.46
C LEU A 14 -52.68 -23.93 -26.74
N PHE A 15 -51.37 -24.15 -26.58
CA PHE A 15 -50.45 -23.22 -25.96
C PHE A 15 -50.27 -21.95 -26.81
N THR A 16 -51.14 -20.96 -26.64
CA THR A 16 -50.80 -19.57 -26.95
C THR A 16 -50.04 -19.00 -25.76
N SER A 17 -48.75 -18.74 -25.92
CA SER A 17 -47.97 -17.97 -24.95
C SER A 17 -48.54 -16.56 -24.87
N SER A 18 -49.40 -16.31 -23.88
CA SER A 18 -49.94 -14.99 -23.61
C SER A 18 -48.79 -14.04 -23.31
N PHE A 19 -48.54 -13.09 -24.22
CA PHE A 19 -47.65 -11.96 -23.95
C PHE A 19 -48.22 -11.21 -22.75
N CYS A 20 -47.62 -11.43 -21.58
CA CYS A 20 -48.05 -10.80 -20.36
C CYS A 20 -47.68 -9.31 -20.47
N VAL A 21 -48.67 -8.43 -20.54
CA VAL A 21 -48.46 -6.99 -20.45
C VAL A 21 -47.82 -6.72 -19.10
N THR A 22 -46.52 -6.44 -19.11
CA THR A 22 -45.70 -6.43 -17.90
C THR A 22 -46.02 -5.26 -16.97
N SER A 23 -45.72 -5.47 -15.69
CA SER A 23 -45.85 -4.50 -14.61
C SER A 23 -45.28 -3.11 -14.95
N PRO A 24 -45.81 -2.03 -14.35
CA PRO A 24 -45.35 -0.67 -14.62
C PRO A 24 -43.85 -0.54 -14.35
N VAL A 25 -43.12 -0.15 -15.40
CA VAL A 25 -41.66 0.01 -15.36
C VAL A 25 -41.31 1.26 -14.54
N PRO A 26 -40.35 1.19 -13.59
CA PRO A 26 -39.89 2.35 -12.84
C PRO A 26 -39.49 3.53 -13.74
N THR A 27 -39.94 4.72 -13.35
CA THR A 27 -39.73 5.97 -14.10
C THR A 27 -38.24 6.24 -14.34
N GLY A 28 -37.87 6.46 -15.61
CA GLY A 28 -36.50 6.83 -16.01
C GLY A 28 -35.59 5.68 -16.44
N ILE A 29 -36.05 4.42 -16.39
CA ILE A 29 -35.36 3.26 -17.01
C ILE A 29 -35.27 3.45 -18.53
N PHE A 30 -36.38 3.84 -19.15
CA PHE A 30 -36.45 4.18 -20.56
C PHE A 30 -36.40 5.70 -20.74
N LYS A 31 -35.60 6.16 -21.70
CA LYS A 31 -35.54 7.57 -22.10
C LYS A 31 -35.60 7.69 -23.61
N THR A 32 -36.55 8.45 -24.12
CA THR A 32 -36.71 8.73 -25.55
C THR A 32 -36.41 10.19 -25.85
N LYS A 33 -35.78 10.46 -27.00
CA LYS A 33 -35.47 11.81 -27.49
C LYS A 33 -35.54 11.84 -29.03
N CYS A 34 -35.69 13.04 -29.57
CA CYS A 34 -35.51 13.34 -30.99
C CYS A 34 -34.21 14.14 -31.12
N LEU A 35 -33.20 13.56 -31.76
CA LEU A 35 -31.84 14.11 -31.82
C LEU A 35 -31.41 14.25 -33.27
N GLU A 36 -31.14 15.46 -33.74
CA GLU A 36 -30.80 15.77 -35.14
C GLU A 36 -31.78 15.14 -36.16
N ARG A 37 -31.40 14.01 -36.79
CA ARG A 37 -32.17 13.26 -37.79
C ARG A 37 -32.55 11.86 -37.31
N HIS A 38 -32.51 11.61 -36.00
CA HIS A 38 -32.70 10.30 -35.40
C HIS A 38 -33.74 10.30 -34.27
N PHE A 39 -34.50 9.19 -34.21
CA PHE A 39 -35.08 8.74 -32.96
C PHE A 39 -33.96 8.19 -32.08
N TRP A 40 -33.98 8.53 -30.79
CA TRP A 40 -33.05 8.02 -29.80
C TRP A 40 -33.83 7.40 -28.64
N LEU A 41 -33.51 6.17 -28.30
CA LEU A 41 -34.03 5.44 -27.15
C LEU A 41 -32.85 4.90 -26.34
N SER A 42 -32.86 5.10 -25.03
CA SER A 42 -31.89 4.48 -24.12
C SER A 42 -32.61 3.69 -23.03
N VAL A 43 -32.00 2.55 -22.69
CA VAL A 43 -32.45 1.62 -21.65
C VAL A 43 -31.34 1.49 -20.61
N LYS A 44 -31.69 1.72 -19.34
CA LYS A 44 -30.75 1.63 -18.21
C LYS A 44 -30.11 0.25 -18.08
N SER A 45 -28.79 0.21 -17.86
CA SER A 45 -28.00 -1.01 -17.66
C SER A 45 -28.60 -1.96 -16.61
N SER A 46 -29.06 -1.41 -15.48
CA SER A 46 -29.70 -2.14 -14.38
C SER A 46 -31.06 -2.79 -14.72
N PHE A 47 -31.56 -2.60 -15.93
CA PHE A 47 -32.79 -3.23 -16.43
C PHE A 47 -32.52 -4.27 -17.54
N LEU A 48 -31.31 -4.30 -18.11
CA LEU A 48 -30.96 -5.26 -19.16
C LEU A 48 -30.82 -6.66 -18.56
N GLY A 49 -31.57 -7.62 -19.09
CA GLY A 49 -31.41 -9.03 -18.76
C GLY A 49 -30.31 -9.71 -19.57
N SER A 50 -30.22 -11.04 -19.44
CA SER A 50 -29.25 -11.91 -20.12
C SER A 50 -29.16 -11.73 -21.64
N ARG A 51 -30.26 -11.34 -22.30
CA ARG A 51 -30.29 -11.02 -23.73
C ARG A 51 -31.37 -9.99 -24.03
N VAL A 52 -31.03 -9.01 -24.86
CA VAL A 52 -31.93 -7.94 -25.31
C VAL A 52 -31.93 -7.86 -26.84
N HIS A 53 -33.06 -7.48 -27.43
CA HIS A 53 -33.23 -7.29 -28.86
C HIS A 53 -34.39 -6.32 -29.15
N VAL A 54 -34.49 -5.86 -30.40
CA VAL A 54 -35.56 -4.98 -30.86
C VAL A 54 -36.34 -5.68 -31.97
N ASP A 55 -37.64 -5.77 -31.81
CA ASP A 55 -38.55 -6.35 -32.80
C ASP A 55 -39.39 -5.26 -33.47
N PHE A 56 -39.68 -5.44 -34.76
CA PHE A 56 -40.62 -4.63 -35.53
C PHE A 56 -41.85 -5.46 -35.89
N GLU A 57 -43.02 -4.83 -35.81
CA GLU A 57 -44.28 -5.44 -36.22
C GLU A 57 -44.70 -4.82 -37.56
N ASP A 58 -44.84 -5.66 -38.59
CA ASP A 58 -45.36 -5.25 -39.90
C ASP A 58 -46.48 -6.18 -40.40
N ARG A 59 -46.90 -5.99 -41.65
CA ARG A 59 -47.96 -6.77 -42.32
C ARG A 59 -47.73 -8.28 -42.40
N TYR A 60 -46.51 -8.76 -42.18
CA TYR A 60 -46.10 -10.16 -42.22
C TYR A 60 -45.87 -10.76 -40.81
N GLY A 61 -45.80 -9.93 -39.77
CA GLY A 61 -45.71 -10.35 -38.37
C GLY A 61 -44.64 -9.59 -37.59
N PHE A 62 -44.08 -10.27 -36.58
CA PHE A 62 -42.98 -9.78 -35.76
C PHE A 62 -41.64 -10.22 -36.38
N HIS A 63 -40.75 -9.26 -36.58
CA HIS A 63 -39.43 -9.42 -37.16
C HIS A 63 -38.37 -8.91 -36.19
N SER A 64 -37.43 -9.78 -35.80
CA SER A 64 -36.36 -9.40 -34.89
C SER A 64 -35.20 -8.79 -35.64
N LEU A 65 -34.73 -7.62 -35.19
CA LEU A 65 -33.69 -6.87 -35.88
C LEU A 65 -32.33 -7.56 -35.74
N SER A 66 -31.79 -8.07 -36.85
CA SER A 66 -30.39 -8.48 -36.91
C SER A 66 -29.44 -7.28 -37.11
N ASP A 67 -28.17 -7.44 -36.74
CA ASP A 67 -27.13 -6.40 -36.93
C ASP A 67 -26.96 -6.00 -38.41
N HIS A 68 -27.13 -6.97 -39.32
CA HIS A 68 -27.05 -6.73 -40.76
C HIS A 68 -28.23 -5.90 -41.26
N GLU A 69 -29.45 -6.24 -40.84
CA GLU A 69 -30.64 -5.43 -41.13
C GLU A 69 -30.53 -4.05 -40.50
N ALA A 70 -29.96 -3.91 -39.30
CA ALA A 70 -29.75 -2.63 -38.64
C ALA A 70 -28.96 -1.66 -39.54
N THR A 71 -27.80 -2.09 -40.03
CA THR A 71 -26.98 -1.33 -40.99
C THR A 71 -27.74 -0.95 -42.27
N LEU A 72 -28.44 -1.90 -42.90
CA LEU A 72 -29.15 -1.64 -44.17
C LEU A 72 -30.39 -0.77 -43.99
N CYS A 73 -31.06 -0.87 -42.85
CA CYS A 73 -32.27 -0.14 -42.55
C CYS A 73 -32.06 1.22 -41.89
N GLY A 74 -30.83 1.59 -41.48
CA GLY A 74 -30.54 2.88 -40.84
C GLY A 74 -30.84 2.88 -39.35
N TYR A 75 -30.52 1.78 -38.68
CA TYR A 75 -30.58 1.62 -37.22
C TYR A 75 -29.19 1.32 -36.65
N THR A 76 -28.99 1.74 -35.40
CA THR A 76 -27.79 1.47 -34.61
C THR A 76 -28.23 0.99 -33.24
N VAL A 77 -27.66 -0.12 -32.78
CA VAL A 77 -27.86 -0.63 -31.43
C VAL A 77 -26.48 -0.82 -30.82
N LEU A 78 -26.20 -0.12 -29.72
CA LEU A 78 -24.92 -0.18 -29.02
C LEU A 78 -25.12 -0.18 -27.51
N VAL A 79 -24.11 -0.61 -26.77
CA VAL A 79 -24.04 -0.48 -25.32
C VAL A 79 -22.93 0.54 -25.02
N ASN A 80 -23.25 1.60 -24.29
CA ASN A 80 -22.25 2.61 -23.90
C ASN A 80 -21.41 2.12 -22.69
N ASP A 81 -20.35 2.84 -22.32
CA ASP A 81 -19.46 2.41 -21.22
C ASP A 81 -20.08 2.44 -19.81
N VAL A 82 -21.27 3.04 -19.66
CA VAL A 82 -22.08 2.96 -18.43
C VAL A 82 -22.90 1.65 -18.40
N GLY A 83 -22.89 0.89 -19.50
CA GLY A 83 -23.67 -0.32 -19.72
C GLY A 83 -25.09 -0.06 -20.19
N ASP A 84 -25.49 1.19 -20.45
CA ASP A 84 -26.83 1.48 -20.96
C ASP A 84 -26.91 1.08 -22.42
N LEU A 85 -28.00 0.42 -22.82
CA LEU A 85 -28.29 0.19 -24.23
C LEU A 85 -28.79 1.49 -24.87
N VAL A 86 -28.30 1.79 -26.07
CA VAL A 86 -28.68 2.94 -26.89
C VAL A 86 -29.12 2.43 -28.26
N PHE A 87 -30.33 2.82 -28.66
CA PHE A 87 -30.92 2.59 -29.96
C PHE A 87 -31.05 3.93 -30.69
N ARG A 88 -30.45 4.05 -31.88
CA ARG A 88 -30.60 5.19 -32.78
C ARG A 88 -31.27 4.72 -34.08
N ALA A 89 -32.22 5.49 -34.61
CA ALA A 89 -32.88 5.19 -35.88
C ALA A 89 -33.05 6.44 -36.73
N SER A 90 -32.52 6.44 -37.96
CA SER A 90 -32.68 7.55 -38.91
C SER A 90 -34.16 7.82 -39.19
N PHE A 91 -34.56 9.08 -39.38
CA PHE A 91 -35.90 9.44 -39.83
C PHE A 91 -36.23 8.89 -41.24
N LEU A 92 -35.22 8.45 -41.99
CA LEU A 92 -35.38 7.79 -43.29
C LEU A 92 -35.33 6.26 -43.20
N ALA A 93 -35.22 5.69 -42.00
CA ALA A 93 -35.01 4.27 -41.76
C ALA A 93 -36.19 3.37 -42.22
N CYS A 94 -35.98 2.05 -42.25
CA CYS A 94 -37.08 1.09 -42.41
C CYS A 94 -38.18 1.32 -41.36
N HIS A 95 -39.42 0.87 -41.65
CA HIS A 95 -40.59 0.96 -40.76
C HIS A 95 -40.96 2.38 -40.23
N VAL A 96 -40.20 3.44 -40.54
CA VAL A 96 -40.55 4.83 -40.24
C VAL A 96 -41.62 5.31 -41.22
N HIS A 97 -42.70 5.85 -40.68
CA HIS A 97 -43.76 6.51 -41.44
C HIS A 97 -43.66 8.02 -41.24
N SER A 98 -43.69 8.78 -42.34
CA SER A 98 -43.69 10.25 -42.32
C SER A 98 -45.06 10.80 -42.71
N GLU A 99 -45.65 11.65 -41.87
CA GLU A 99 -46.81 12.47 -42.19
C GLU A 99 -46.36 13.91 -42.51
N GLY A 100 -46.87 14.49 -43.59
CA GLY A 100 -46.49 15.84 -44.06
C GLY A 100 -45.03 16.05 -44.48
N GLY A 101 -44.14 15.06 -44.29
CA GLY A 101 -42.68 15.21 -44.44
C GLY A 101 -42.01 15.89 -43.23
N THR A 102 -42.79 16.33 -42.25
CA THR A 102 -42.34 16.99 -41.02
C THR A 102 -42.41 16.07 -39.81
N ASP A 103 -43.35 15.14 -39.78
CA ASP A 103 -43.67 14.35 -38.59
C ASP A 103 -43.40 12.88 -38.84
N TYR A 104 -42.52 12.30 -38.02
CA TYR A 104 -41.99 10.95 -38.20
C TYR A 104 -42.45 10.07 -37.05
N HIS A 105 -42.86 8.85 -37.37
CA HIS A 105 -43.35 7.84 -36.43
C HIS A 105 -42.64 6.51 -36.64
N LEU A 106 -42.16 5.90 -35.55
CA LEU A 106 -41.57 4.57 -35.55
C LEU A 106 -42.22 3.73 -34.45
N ARG A 107 -42.70 2.54 -34.80
CA ARG A 107 -43.21 1.54 -33.84
C ARG A 107 -42.21 0.40 -33.74
N LEU A 108 -41.85 0.04 -32.51
CA LEU A 108 -40.91 -1.05 -32.20
C LEU A 108 -41.25 -1.66 -30.85
N TRP A 109 -40.73 -2.86 -30.61
CA TRP A 109 -40.84 -3.57 -29.35
C TRP A 109 -39.44 -3.82 -28.79
N PHE A 110 -39.15 -3.34 -27.59
CA PHE A 110 -37.92 -3.71 -26.88
C PHE A 110 -38.17 -5.02 -26.13
N VAL A 111 -37.43 -6.07 -26.47
CA VAL A 111 -37.61 -7.41 -25.89
C VAL A 111 -36.42 -7.74 -25.00
N ASN A 112 -36.72 -8.17 -23.77
CA ASN A 112 -35.77 -8.38 -22.69
C ASN A 112 -35.96 -9.77 -22.09
N LEU A 113 -34.93 -10.62 -22.19
CA LEU A 113 -34.88 -11.96 -21.60
C LEU A 113 -34.11 -11.91 -20.27
N GLN A 114 -34.85 -12.03 -19.17
CA GLN A 114 -34.29 -12.06 -17.82
C GLN A 114 -33.57 -13.39 -17.53
N GLU A 115 -32.67 -13.40 -16.55
CA GLU A 115 -31.91 -14.61 -16.16
C GLU A 115 -32.79 -15.77 -15.66
N ASP A 116 -34.00 -15.47 -15.15
CA ASP A 116 -35.00 -16.46 -14.75
C ASP A 116 -35.79 -17.05 -15.94
N GLY A 117 -35.38 -16.74 -17.17
CA GLY A 117 -35.99 -17.20 -18.41
C GLY A 117 -37.26 -16.46 -18.81
N LYS A 118 -37.71 -15.45 -18.05
CA LYS A 118 -38.89 -14.65 -18.42
C LYS A 118 -38.55 -13.68 -19.55
N VAL A 119 -39.37 -13.71 -20.60
CA VAL A 119 -39.35 -12.72 -21.68
C VAL A 119 -40.35 -11.61 -21.37
N ALA A 120 -39.88 -10.37 -21.40
CA ALA A 120 -40.71 -9.16 -21.31
C ALA A 120 -40.57 -8.34 -22.58
N ALA A 121 -41.70 -7.91 -23.17
CA ALA A 121 -41.74 -7.11 -24.39
C ALA A 121 -42.43 -5.76 -24.12
N TYR A 122 -41.74 -4.68 -24.48
CA TYR A 122 -42.16 -3.31 -24.18
C TYR A 122 -42.43 -2.55 -25.50
N PRO A 123 -43.70 -2.24 -25.82
CA PRO A 123 -44.03 -1.50 -27.04
C PRO A 123 -43.66 -0.03 -26.92
N PHE A 124 -43.02 0.50 -27.96
CA PHE A 124 -42.72 1.91 -28.13
C PHE A 124 -43.33 2.44 -29.42
N GLN A 125 -44.00 3.59 -29.31
CA GLN A 125 -44.38 4.42 -30.45
C GLN A 125 -43.61 5.73 -30.34
N LEU A 126 -42.45 5.77 -31.00
CA LEU A 126 -41.60 6.96 -31.05
C LEU A 126 -42.17 7.95 -32.06
N HIS A 127 -42.17 9.23 -31.71
CA HIS A 127 -42.67 10.30 -32.56
C HIS A 127 -41.73 11.51 -32.47
N CYS A 128 -41.37 12.06 -33.63
CA CYS A 128 -40.49 13.22 -33.75
C CYS A 128 -40.95 14.16 -34.85
N SER A 129 -41.10 15.44 -34.51
CA SER A 129 -41.34 16.54 -35.46
C SER A 129 -40.02 17.21 -35.85
N LEU A 130 -39.80 17.39 -37.15
CA LEU A 130 -38.59 17.95 -37.73
C LEU A 130 -38.43 19.43 -37.37
N ARG A 131 -37.32 19.79 -36.71
CA ARG A 131 -36.98 21.18 -36.40
C ARG A 131 -36.07 21.75 -37.48
N GLY A 132 -36.67 22.44 -38.45
CA GLY A 132 -35.97 23.03 -39.59
C GLY A 132 -36.08 22.18 -40.86
N GLN A 133 -35.61 22.72 -41.99
CA GLN A 133 -35.71 22.06 -43.29
C GLN A 133 -34.66 20.95 -43.46
N TRP A 134 -34.90 20.05 -44.41
CA TRP A 134 -33.88 19.18 -44.96
C TRP A 134 -32.91 20.00 -45.83
N SER A 135 -31.63 19.65 -45.80
CA SER A 135 -30.66 20.16 -46.77
C SER A 135 -30.69 19.32 -48.06
N THR A 136 -30.19 19.87 -49.17
CA THR A 136 -30.29 19.21 -50.48
C THR A 136 -29.52 17.89 -50.52
N ARG A 137 -28.39 17.81 -49.81
CA ARG A 137 -27.61 16.58 -49.59
C ARG A 137 -27.26 16.44 -48.11
N GLU A 138 -27.76 15.41 -47.44
CA GLU A 138 -27.31 15.06 -46.08
C GLU A 138 -26.51 13.76 -46.12
N ILE A 139 -25.39 13.74 -45.43
CA ILE A 139 -24.53 12.56 -45.26
C ILE A 139 -24.46 12.25 -43.76
N VAL A 140 -24.65 10.99 -43.39
CA VAL A 140 -24.61 10.50 -42.02
C VAL A 140 -23.63 9.34 -41.92
N CYS A 141 -22.62 9.52 -41.07
CA CYS A 141 -21.66 8.50 -40.66
C CYS A 141 -22.05 8.04 -39.25
N GLU A 142 -22.74 6.91 -39.15
CA GLU A 142 -23.06 6.24 -37.88
C GLU A 142 -21.98 5.21 -37.52
N GLU A 143 -22.05 4.55 -36.36
CA GLU A 143 -21.08 3.50 -35.96
C GLU A 143 -21.03 2.35 -36.97
N ASN A 144 -22.19 1.85 -37.41
CA ASN A 144 -22.34 0.63 -38.20
C ASN A 144 -22.73 0.86 -39.67
N TYR A 145 -23.09 2.08 -40.07
CA TYR A 145 -23.45 2.40 -41.46
C TYR A 145 -23.05 3.81 -41.91
N MET A 146 -22.95 3.97 -43.22
CA MET A 146 -22.85 5.23 -43.93
C MET A 146 -24.14 5.43 -44.74
N GLU A 147 -24.77 6.60 -44.62
CA GLU A 147 -25.97 7.01 -45.36
C GLU A 147 -25.69 8.31 -46.13
N VAL A 148 -26.12 8.36 -47.39
CA VAL A 148 -26.32 9.63 -48.11
C VAL A 148 -27.79 9.74 -48.50
N SER A 149 -28.37 10.89 -48.24
CA SER A 149 -29.74 11.24 -48.60
C SER A 149 -29.76 12.53 -49.41
N ILE A 150 -30.55 12.55 -50.48
CA ILE A 150 -30.63 13.66 -51.42
C ILE A 150 -32.09 14.04 -51.57
N GLN A 151 -32.42 15.28 -51.20
CA GLN A 151 -33.75 15.83 -51.36
C GLN A 151 -33.91 16.32 -52.80
N GLN A 152 -34.80 15.69 -53.56
CA GLN A 152 -35.05 16.04 -54.96
C GLN A 152 -36.26 16.98 -55.08
N PRO A 153 -36.07 18.25 -55.49
CA PRO A 153 -37.18 19.20 -55.62
C PRO A 153 -38.06 18.98 -56.87
N PHE A 154 -37.66 18.08 -57.78
CA PHE A 154 -38.31 17.90 -59.10
C PHE A 154 -39.11 16.60 -59.26
N LEU A 155 -39.17 15.75 -58.23
CA LEU A 155 -40.06 14.59 -58.28
C LEU A 155 -41.51 15.05 -58.09
N PRO A 156 -42.46 14.61 -58.94
CA PRO A 156 -43.87 14.87 -58.70
C PRO A 156 -44.27 14.23 -57.37
N ILE A 157 -44.75 15.04 -56.42
CA ILE A 157 -45.58 14.56 -55.32
C ILE A 157 -46.95 14.23 -55.94
N THR A 158 -47.04 13.10 -56.65
CA THR A 158 -48.27 12.75 -57.39
C THR A 158 -49.38 12.37 -56.42
N SER A 159 -50.30 13.32 -56.29
CA SER A 159 -51.61 13.19 -55.68
C SER A 159 -52.33 11.89 -56.06
N LYS A 160 -52.46 10.98 -55.09
CA LYS A 160 -53.49 9.92 -54.95
C LYS A 160 -53.75 8.92 -56.08
N ASN A 161 -53.23 9.08 -57.29
CA ASN A 161 -53.41 8.16 -58.41
C ASN A 161 -52.10 7.95 -59.20
N GLU A 162 -51.85 6.68 -59.52
CA GLU A 162 -50.83 6.15 -60.44
C GLU A 162 -49.34 6.26 -60.04
N LYS A 163 -48.81 5.08 -59.67
CA LYS A 163 -47.40 4.60 -59.71
C LYS A 163 -46.29 5.65 -59.57
N GLY A 164 -45.64 5.64 -58.41
CA GLY A 164 -44.26 6.15 -58.27
C GLY A 164 -43.26 5.35 -59.12
N VAL A 165 -42.01 5.82 -59.16
CA VAL A 165 -40.92 5.16 -59.92
C VAL A 165 -40.75 3.72 -59.43
N ASP A 166 -40.84 2.77 -60.35
CA ASP A 166 -40.67 1.35 -60.06
C ASP A 166 -39.18 1.06 -59.71
N GLU A 167 -38.93 0.08 -58.83
CA GLU A 167 -37.56 -0.39 -58.57
C GLU A 167 -36.89 -0.90 -59.86
N ALA A 168 -37.68 -1.40 -60.81
CA ALA A 168 -37.23 -1.81 -62.14
C ALA A 168 -36.75 -0.65 -63.04
N ASP A 169 -37.12 0.60 -62.73
CA ASP A 169 -36.72 1.81 -63.47
C ASP A 169 -35.47 2.49 -62.86
N MET A 170 -34.80 1.86 -61.89
CA MET A 170 -33.59 2.36 -61.23
C MET A 170 -32.38 1.43 -61.42
N ALA A 171 -31.20 2.04 -61.57
CA ALA A 171 -29.91 1.35 -61.58
C ALA A 171 -28.87 2.18 -60.80
N VAL A 172 -27.89 1.51 -60.21
CA VAL A 172 -26.73 2.16 -59.58
C VAL A 172 -25.46 1.81 -60.33
N MET A 173 -24.60 2.81 -60.50
CA MET A 173 -23.27 2.68 -61.05
C MET A 173 -22.27 3.04 -59.96
N PHE A 174 -21.37 2.12 -59.65
CA PHE A 174 -20.26 2.34 -58.72
C PHE A 174 -19.01 2.76 -59.51
N HIS A 175 -18.28 3.74 -58.99
CA HIS A 175 -17.05 4.23 -59.60
C HIS A 175 -15.85 3.79 -58.78
N TYR A 176 -14.85 3.22 -59.45
CA TYR A 176 -13.58 2.84 -58.84
C TYR A 176 -12.50 3.78 -59.34
N ASP A 177 -11.64 4.28 -58.45
CA ASP A 177 -10.48 5.09 -58.85
C ASP A 177 -9.43 4.24 -59.65
N SER A 178 -9.63 2.91 -59.75
CA SER A 178 -8.76 1.94 -60.43
C SER A 178 -9.25 1.40 -61.78
N HIS A 179 -10.51 1.63 -62.17
CA HIS A 179 -11.07 1.07 -63.42
C HIS A 179 -11.40 2.18 -64.43
N PRO A 180 -11.15 1.98 -65.74
CA PRO A 180 -11.55 2.94 -66.76
C PRO A 180 -13.07 3.18 -66.78
N PRO A 181 -13.56 4.37 -67.15
CA PRO A 181 -15.00 4.65 -67.29
C PRO A 181 -15.73 3.70 -68.26
N GLU A 182 -15.00 3.05 -69.17
CA GLU A 182 -15.52 2.09 -70.15
C GLU A 182 -15.89 0.74 -69.53
N GLU A 183 -15.39 0.42 -68.32
CA GLU A 183 -15.73 -0.79 -67.55
C GLU A 183 -16.86 -0.54 -66.53
N ALA A 184 -17.50 0.64 -66.57
CA ALA A 184 -18.53 1.03 -65.62
C ALA A 184 -19.78 0.13 -65.71
N ARG A 185 -19.91 -0.81 -64.76
CA ARG A 185 -21.06 -1.71 -64.65
C ARG A 185 -22.24 -1.04 -63.94
N PHE A 186 -23.42 -1.16 -64.56
CA PHE A 186 -24.69 -0.89 -63.90
C PHE A 186 -25.18 -2.11 -63.13
N PHE A 187 -25.73 -1.87 -61.95
CA PHE A 187 -26.34 -2.86 -61.08
C PHE A 187 -27.82 -2.50 -60.89
N SER A 188 -28.69 -3.49 -61.01
CA SER A 188 -30.06 -3.39 -60.52
C SER A 188 -30.09 -3.22 -59.00
N LEU A 189 -31.18 -2.68 -58.45
CA LEU A 189 -31.32 -2.54 -56.98
C LEU A 189 -31.18 -3.88 -56.24
N LYS A 190 -31.59 -5.00 -56.87
CA LYS A 190 -31.45 -6.35 -56.32
C LYS A 190 -30.00 -6.83 -56.28
N GLU A 191 -29.21 -6.56 -57.31
CA GLU A 191 -27.77 -6.86 -57.30
C GLU A 191 -27.03 -5.99 -56.28
N ALA A 192 -27.40 -4.70 -56.17
CA ALA A 192 -26.83 -3.81 -55.17
C ALA A 192 -27.16 -4.27 -53.73
N ALA A 193 -28.41 -4.67 -53.47
CA ALA A 193 -28.83 -5.21 -52.18
C ALA A 193 -28.09 -6.52 -51.83
N ALA A 194 -27.88 -7.41 -52.81
CA ALA A 194 -27.07 -8.63 -52.64
C ALA A 194 -25.59 -8.36 -52.32
N LEU A 195 -25.09 -7.15 -52.60
CA LEU A 195 -23.76 -6.66 -52.23
C LEU A 195 -23.77 -5.81 -50.94
N GLY A 196 -24.90 -5.70 -50.23
CA GLY A 196 -25.02 -4.93 -49.00
C GLY A 196 -25.25 -3.43 -49.18
N TYR A 197 -25.73 -2.99 -50.35
CA TYR A 197 -26.13 -1.61 -50.62
C TYR A 197 -27.65 -1.48 -50.62
N HIS A 198 -28.21 -0.79 -49.62
CA HIS A 198 -29.64 -0.52 -49.55
C HIS A 198 -29.95 0.85 -50.16
N ILE A 199 -30.66 0.85 -51.29
CA ILE A 199 -31.10 2.05 -52.00
C ILE A 199 -32.61 2.18 -51.81
N SER A 200 -33.11 3.37 -51.46
CA SER A 200 -34.56 3.61 -51.43
C SER A 200 -34.95 5.03 -51.81
N LEU A 201 -36.11 5.16 -52.46
CA LEU A 201 -36.75 6.44 -52.74
C LEU A 201 -38.02 6.55 -51.89
N ARG A 202 -38.03 7.49 -50.93
CA ARG A 202 -39.18 7.74 -50.04
C ARG A 202 -39.57 9.21 -50.07
N GLY A 203 -40.79 9.49 -50.54
CA GLY A 203 -41.23 10.87 -50.77
C GLY A 203 -40.29 11.58 -51.74
N ALA A 204 -39.70 12.70 -51.29
CA ALA A 204 -38.70 13.46 -52.05
C ALA A 204 -37.23 13.03 -51.79
N HIS A 205 -36.98 12.02 -50.94
CA HIS A 205 -35.64 11.62 -50.53
C HIS A 205 -35.17 10.36 -51.24
N LEU A 206 -34.12 10.50 -52.05
CA LEU A 206 -33.33 9.37 -52.57
C LEU A 206 -32.22 9.05 -51.56
N THR A 207 -32.09 7.79 -51.17
CA THR A 207 -31.13 7.33 -50.14
C THR A 207 -30.27 6.19 -50.67
N LEU A 208 -29.01 6.16 -50.24
CA LEU A 208 -28.11 5.02 -50.35
C LEU A 208 -27.48 4.78 -48.97
N ARG A 209 -27.57 3.53 -48.48
CA ARG A 209 -26.91 3.05 -47.25
C ARG A 209 -26.00 1.87 -47.52
N CYS A 210 -24.93 1.79 -46.75
CA CYS A 210 -23.97 0.69 -46.80
C CYS A 210 -23.14 0.61 -45.51
N PRO A 211 -22.66 -0.57 -45.09
CA PRO A 211 -21.63 -0.68 -44.06
C PRO A 211 -20.29 -0.08 -44.51
N TYR A 212 -19.42 0.23 -43.54
CA TYR A 212 -18.04 0.61 -43.81
C TYR A 212 -17.23 -0.48 -44.52
N SER A 213 -17.56 -1.75 -44.26
CA SER A 213 -16.93 -2.93 -44.84
C SER A 213 -17.53 -3.37 -46.19
N SER A 214 -18.30 -2.50 -46.86
CA SER A 214 -18.93 -2.84 -48.14
C SER A 214 -17.91 -3.17 -49.24
N PRO A 215 -18.22 -4.13 -50.14
CA PRO A 215 -17.24 -4.71 -51.06
C PRO A 215 -16.72 -3.75 -52.14
N LEU A 216 -17.45 -2.67 -52.43
CA LEU A 216 -17.06 -1.63 -53.40
C LEU A 216 -16.68 -0.32 -52.69
N SER A 217 -16.39 -0.38 -51.38
CA SER A 217 -15.77 0.72 -50.65
C SER A 217 -14.25 0.66 -50.77
N TYR A 218 -13.60 1.80 -50.57
CA TYR A 218 -12.14 1.89 -50.55
C TYR A 218 -11.66 2.99 -49.60
N LEU A 219 -10.37 2.94 -49.25
CA LEU A 219 -9.75 3.86 -48.30
C LEU A 219 -8.95 4.96 -49.01
N VAL A 220 -9.11 6.20 -48.55
CA VAL A 220 -8.28 7.36 -48.94
C VAL A 220 -7.81 8.10 -47.70
N LYS A 221 -6.53 8.47 -47.68
CA LYS A 221 -5.93 9.22 -46.56
C LYS A 221 -5.98 10.72 -46.82
N GLU A 222 -6.89 11.43 -46.16
CA GLU A 222 -7.07 12.89 -46.24
C GLU A 222 -6.45 13.53 -44.98
N ARG A 223 -5.42 14.37 -45.16
CA ARG A 223 -4.74 15.11 -44.06
C ARG A 223 -4.26 14.24 -42.88
N GLY A 224 -3.97 12.97 -43.15
CA GLY A 224 -3.53 11.99 -42.15
C GLY A 224 -4.64 11.09 -41.59
N VAL A 225 -5.91 11.40 -41.87
CA VAL A 225 -7.08 10.62 -41.44
C VAL A 225 -7.54 9.69 -42.57
N ASP A 226 -7.81 8.43 -42.24
CA ASP A 226 -8.30 7.45 -43.19
C ASP A 226 -9.83 7.55 -43.34
N LEU A 227 -10.27 7.75 -44.59
CA LEU A 227 -11.67 7.87 -45.00
C LEU A 227 -12.10 6.62 -45.76
N VAL A 228 -13.23 6.02 -45.38
CA VAL A 228 -13.93 5.04 -46.23
C VAL A 228 -14.81 5.83 -47.21
N ILE A 229 -14.75 5.45 -48.49
CA ILE A 229 -15.50 6.09 -49.57
C ILE A 229 -16.27 5.02 -50.36
N VAL A 230 -17.52 5.34 -50.71
CA VAL A 230 -18.26 4.67 -51.77
C VAL A 230 -18.67 5.73 -52.79
N ARG A 231 -18.06 5.72 -53.97
CA ARG A 231 -18.49 6.56 -55.10
C ARG A 231 -19.61 5.86 -55.85
N ALA A 232 -20.82 6.41 -55.78
CA ALA A 232 -21.98 5.87 -56.48
C ALA A 232 -22.70 6.96 -57.29
N THR A 233 -23.40 6.53 -58.33
CA THR A 233 -24.35 7.36 -59.08
C THR A 233 -25.59 6.54 -59.35
N ILE A 234 -26.73 7.02 -58.87
CA ILE A 234 -28.03 6.40 -59.14
C ILE A 234 -28.63 7.04 -60.39
N LEU A 235 -29.01 6.19 -61.33
CA LEU A 235 -29.82 6.51 -62.49
C LEU A 235 -31.24 6.05 -62.21
N TYR A 236 -32.22 6.89 -62.51
CA TYR A 236 -33.62 6.49 -62.50
C TYR A 236 -34.32 7.08 -63.72
N ARG A 237 -35.31 6.37 -64.24
CA ARG A 237 -36.09 6.81 -65.39
C ARG A 237 -37.16 7.81 -64.98
N LEU A 238 -37.16 8.99 -65.58
CA LEU A 238 -38.22 9.98 -65.45
C LEU A 238 -38.80 10.31 -66.83
N GLN A 239 -39.93 9.70 -67.17
CA GLN A 239 -40.57 9.76 -68.50
C GLN A 239 -39.63 9.30 -69.64
N ARG A 240 -38.89 10.24 -70.25
CA ARG A 240 -37.93 10.03 -71.35
C ARG A 240 -36.50 10.47 -71.01
N SER A 241 -36.25 10.99 -69.81
CA SER A 241 -34.90 11.29 -69.32
C SER A 241 -34.43 10.25 -68.30
N PHE A 242 -33.11 10.16 -68.15
CA PHE A 242 -32.44 9.33 -67.14
C PHE A 242 -31.57 10.23 -66.26
N PRO A 243 -32.16 11.04 -65.36
CA PRO A 243 -31.41 11.83 -64.38
C PRO A 243 -30.39 10.97 -63.62
N ALA A 244 -29.15 11.48 -63.55
CA ALA A 244 -28.03 10.87 -62.85
C ALA A 244 -27.75 11.66 -61.56
N VAL A 245 -27.87 10.99 -60.42
CA VAL A 245 -27.70 11.61 -59.10
C VAL A 245 -26.48 11.02 -58.42
N ASN A 246 -25.48 11.86 -58.16
CA ASN A 246 -24.27 11.46 -57.45
C ASN A 246 -24.61 11.19 -55.98
N THR A 247 -24.46 9.94 -55.56
CA THR A 247 -24.67 9.44 -54.20
C THR A 247 -23.35 8.98 -53.59
N THR A 248 -22.27 9.75 -53.82
CA THR A 248 -20.99 9.51 -53.15
C THR A 248 -21.13 9.76 -51.66
N VAL A 249 -20.70 8.81 -50.86
CA VAL A 249 -20.61 8.91 -49.39
C VAL A 249 -19.17 8.68 -48.95
N ALA A 250 -18.73 9.43 -47.94
CA ALA A 250 -17.40 9.32 -47.37
C ALA A 250 -17.46 9.63 -45.86
N CYS A 251 -16.74 8.83 -45.07
CA CYS A 251 -16.78 8.87 -43.62
C CYS A 251 -15.41 8.56 -43.03
N ALA A 252 -15.03 9.26 -41.95
CA ALA A 252 -13.78 9.04 -41.25
C ALA A 252 -13.87 7.81 -40.31
N LEU A 253 -12.78 7.05 -40.25
CA LEU A 253 -12.63 5.88 -39.36
C LEU A 253 -11.78 6.16 -38.12
N ASN A 254 -11.20 7.34 -37.97
CA ASN A 254 -10.24 7.56 -36.89
C ASN A 254 -10.92 7.54 -35.51
N GLU A 255 -10.38 6.69 -34.64
CA GLU A 255 -10.69 6.63 -33.22
C GLU A 255 -10.17 7.91 -32.50
N ALA A 256 -10.50 8.04 -31.23
CA ALA A 256 -9.86 9.03 -30.38
C ALA A 256 -8.49 8.53 -29.88
N SER A 257 -7.64 9.48 -29.53
CA SER A 257 -6.32 9.27 -28.95
C SER A 257 -6.25 9.89 -27.56
N ALA A 258 -5.20 9.59 -26.82
CA ALA A 258 -4.92 10.23 -25.53
C ALA A 258 -3.79 11.26 -25.69
N ASP A 259 -4.04 12.48 -25.21
CA ASP A 259 -3.04 13.54 -25.06
C ASP A 259 -2.87 13.87 -23.58
N GLY A 260 -1.90 13.21 -22.94
CA GLY A 260 -1.81 13.15 -21.49
C GLY A 260 -3.03 12.42 -20.90
N SER A 261 -3.86 13.15 -20.16
CA SER A 261 -5.15 12.67 -19.63
C SER A 261 -6.34 12.94 -20.55
N ASP A 262 -6.17 13.81 -21.55
CA ASP A 262 -7.29 14.36 -22.32
C ASP A 262 -7.62 13.45 -23.51
N LEU A 263 -8.92 13.28 -23.79
CA LEU A 263 -9.39 12.64 -25.01
C LEU A 263 -9.18 13.60 -26.18
N LEU A 264 -8.41 13.18 -27.18
CA LEU A 264 -8.08 13.96 -28.37
C LEU A 264 -8.62 13.28 -29.63
N TRP A 265 -9.54 13.95 -30.33
CA TRP A 265 -10.05 13.51 -31.62
C TRP A 265 -9.82 14.57 -32.69
N THR A 266 -9.48 14.14 -33.91
CA THR A 266 -9.12 15.06 -35.00
C THR A 266 -9.70 14.55 -36.33
N VAL A 267 -10.46 15.40 -37.03
CA VAL A 267 -11.13 15.04 -38.29
C VAL A 267 -11.01 16.18 -39.31
N PRO A 268 -10.89 15.93 -40.64
CA PRO A 268 -11.01 16.99 -41.62
C PRO A 268 -12.41 17.62 -41.55
N TYR A 269 -12.52 18.94 -41.42
CA TYR A 269 -13.82 19.61 -41.32
C TYR A 269 -14.62 19.54 -42.62
N ILE A 270 -13.96 19.31 -43.75
CA ILE A 270 -14.55 19.04 -45.07
C ILE A 270 -13.78 17.87 -45.68
N LEU A 271 -14.51 16.90 -46.24
CA LEU A 271 -13.92 15.76 -46.93
C LEU A 271 -13.83 16.10 -48.43
N THR A 272 -12.63 16.32 -48.96
CA THR A 272 -12.44 16.71 -50.37
C THR A 272 -13.11 15.78 -51.39
N PRO A 273 -13.24 14.44 -51.19
CA PRO A 273 -13.91 13.56 -52.15
C PRO A 273 -15.42 13.80 -52.31
N LEU A 274 -16.03 14.57 -51.40
CA LEU A 274 -17.45 14.95 -51.43
C LEU A 274 -17.72 16.31 -52.06
N VAL A 275 -16.68 17.12 -52.28
CA VAL A 275 -16.78 18.49 -52.78
C VAL A 275 -16.69 18.51 -54.31
N HIS A 276 -17.46 19.38 -54.95
CA HIS A 276 -17.47 19.57 -56.40
C HIS A 276 -17.09 21.01 -56.75
N GLY A 277 -15.88 21.20 -57.29
CA GLY A 277 -15.39 22.52 -57.71
C GLY A 277 -15.03 23.44 -56.54
N GLU A 278 -15.26 24.74 -56.70
CA GLU A 278 -15.16 25.69 -55.58
C GLU A 278 -16.27 25.47 -54.54
N PHE A 279 -15.96 25.72 -53.27
CA PHE A 279 -16.90 25.53 -52.16
C PHE A 279 -16.89 26.70 -51.18
N ARG A 280 -18.04 26.89 -50.51
CA ARG A 280 -18.22 27.86 -49.43
C ARG A 280 -18.56 27.14 -48.13
N TYR A 281 -17.65 27.19 -47.17
CA TYR A 281 -17.91 26.66 -45.83
C TYR A 281 -18.98 27.48 -45.10
N ARG A 282 -19.91 26.78 -44.44
CA ARG A 282 -21.06 27.36 -43.70
C ARG A 282 -21.02 27.08 -42.19
N GLY A 283 -19.91 26.54 -41.68
CA GLY A 283 -19.69 26.30 -40.26
C GLY A 283 -19.87 24.84 -39.83
N MET A 284 -19.71 24.62 -38.52
CA MET A 284 -19.83 23.32 -37.88
C MET A 284 -20.61 23.43 -36.57
N LYS A 285 -21.06 22.29 -36.07
CA LYS A 285 -21.55 22.09 -34.71
C LYS A 285 -20.89 20.88 -34.09
N ILE A 286 -20.69 20.92 -32.78
CA ILE A 286 -20.30 19.77 -31.97
C ILE A 286 -21.32 19.60 -30.83
N GLY A 287 -21.74 18.36 -30.62
CA GLY A 287 -22.59 17.95 -29.51
C GLY A 287 -22.00 16.76 -28.76
N VAL A 288 -22.41 16.60 -27.52
CA VAL A 288 -21.99 15.49 -26.63
C VAL A 288 -23.22 14.88 -25.97
N ASN A 289 -23.28 13.55 -25.91
CA ASN A 289 -24.39 12.76 -25.37
C ASN A 289 -25.75 13.17 -25.97
N GLY A 290 -25.74 13.48 -27.27
CA GLY A 290 -26.91 13.88 -28.03
C GLY A 290 -27.37 15.34 -27.83
N GLN A 291 -26.59 16.19 -27.17
CA GLN A 291 -26.90 17.63 -27.04
C GLN A 291 -25.90 18.47 -27.85
N ASP A 292 -26.41 19.22 -28.84
CA ASP A 292 -25.70 20.34 -29.45
C ASP A 292 -25.26 21.34 -28.36
N LEU A 293 -24.00 21.78 -28.43
CA LEU A 293 -23.43 22.72 -27.47
C LEU A 293 -23.04 24.04 -28.16
N SER A 294 -23.13 25.13 -27.41
CA SER A 294 -22.66 26.46 -27.80
C SER A 294 -21.18 26.69 -27.46
N GLU A 295 -20.57 27.72 -28.04
CA GLU A 295 -19.19 28.12 -27.71
C GLU A 295 -18.98 28.46 -26.22
N SER A 296 -20.00 28.98 -25.55
CA SER A 296 -20.02 29.20 -24.10
C SER A 296 -19.99 27.87 -23.34
N GLU A 297 -20.86 26.91 -23.71
CA GLU A 297 -20.93 25.61 -23.05
C GLU A 297 -19.65 24.77 -23.23
N TYR A 298 -18.98 24.86 -24.39
CA TYR A 298 -17.66 24.22 -24.56
C TYR A 298 -16.66 24.76 -23.54
N LYS A 299 -16.58 26.09 -23.39
CA LYS A 299 -15.63 26.76 -22.48
C LYS A 299 -15.95 26.49 -21.01
N GLU A 300 -17.23 26.53 -20.63
CA GLU A 300 -17.69 26.20 -19.27
C GLU A 300 -17.41 24.73 -18.90
N ARG A 301 -17.48 23.81 -19.86
CA ARG A 301 -17.12 22.39 -19.68
C ARG A 301 -15.61 22.13 -19.79
N GLY A 302 -14.79 23.14 -20.05
CA GLY A 302 -13.34 23.01 -20.23
C GLY A 302 -12.89 22.38 -21.56
N TYR A 303 -13.81 22.19 -22.51
CA TYR A 303 -13.51 21.60 -23.82
C TYR A 303 -12.70 22.56 -24.68
N LYS A 304 -11.70 22.05 -25.40
CA LYS A 304 -10.88 22.82 -26.34
C LYS A 304 -11.18 22.33 -27.75
N ILE A 305 -11.90 23.15 -28.51
CA ILE A 305 -12.20 22.91 -29.92
C ILE A 305 -11.44 23.95 -30.74
N SER A 306 -10.66 23.50 -31.72
CA SER A 306 -9.88 24.38 -32.59
C SER A 306 -9.88 23.89 -34.03
N LEU A 307 -9.70 24.82 -34.97
CA LEU A 307 -9.51 24.51 -36.39
C LEU A 307 -8.02 24.68 -36.71
N GLN A 308 -7.32 23.59 -37.00
CA GLN A 308 -5.88 23.59 -37.28
C GLN A 308 -5.60 22.85 -38.59
N GLU A 309 -4.88 23.48 -39.51
CA GLU A 309 -4.48 22.88 -40.81
C GLU A 309 -5.66 22.30 -41.63
N GLY A 310 -6.85 22.85 -41.47
CA GLY A 310 -8.08 22.32 -42.06
C GLY A 310 -8.52 20.96 -41.50
N LYS A 311 -8.22 20.70 -40.23
CA LYS A 311 -8.83 19.68 -39.38
C LYS A 311 -9.54 20.38 -38.22
N VAL A 312 -10.63 19.81 -37.72
CA VAL A 312 -11.16 20.12 -36.39
C VAL A 312 -10.41 19.26 -35.39
N GLU A 313 -9.83 19.88 -34.38
CA GLU A 313 -9.29 19.21 -33.21
C GLU A 313 -10.25 19.41 -32.03
N VAL A 314 -10.71 18.32 -31.44
CA VAL A 314 -11.59 18.29 -30.26
C VAL A 314 -10.81 17.62 -29.14
N ARG A 315 -10.43 18.41 -28.12
CA ARG A 315 -9.77 17.92 -26.89
C ARG A 315 -10.72 18.08 -25.70
N ILE A 316 -11.02 16.97 -25.03
CA ILE A 316 -11.96 16.88 -23.90
C ILE A 316 -11.17 16.41 -22.66
N PRO A 317 -11.06 17.22 -21.59
CA PRO A 317 -10.31 16.85 -20.40
C PRO A 317 -10.94 15.71 -19.60
N LEU A 318 -10.10 14.93 -18.90
CA LEU A 318 -10.56 13.84 -18.04
C LEU A 318 -11.56 14.34 -16.97
N GLY A 319 -12.69 13.64 -16.85
CA GLY A 319 -13.76 13.99 -15.90
C GLY A 319 -14.64 15.18 -16.30
N ALA A 320 -14.48 15.74 -17.50
CA ALA A 320 -15.27 16.89 -17.94
C ALA A 320 -16.75 16.53 -18.25
N PRO A 321 -17.71 17.49 -18.12
CA PRO A 321 -19.14 17.19 -18.08
C PRO A 321 -19.75 16.69 -19.40
N GLY A 322 -19.86 15.37 -19.52
CA GLY A 322 -20.36 14.67 -20.71
C GLY A 322 -19.52 13.45 -21.08
N GLY A 323 -18.29 13.37 -20.58
CA GLY A 323 -17.54 12.13 -20.64
C GLY A 323 -17.89 11.15 -19.52
N HIS A 324 -17.66 9.87 -19.81
CA HIS A 324 -17.75 8.76 -18.90
C HIS A 324 -16.34 8.25 -18.59
N MET A 325 -16.10 7.84 -17.34
CA MET A 325 -14.82 7.28 -16.91
C MET A 325 -15.02 5.82 -16.57
N LYS A 326 -14.08 4.99 -16.99
CA LYS A 326 -14.06 3.54 -16.75
C LYS A 326 -12.72 3.16 -16.13
N SER A 327 -12.76 2.50 -14.97
CA SER A 327 -11.56 1.95 -14.34
C SER A 327 -11.12 0.66 -15.02
N GLY A 328 -9.81 0.40 -14.99
CA GLY A 328 -9.23 -0.89 -15.37
C GLY A 328 -7.82 -1.05 -14.82
N VAL A 329 -7.21 -2.22 -15.02
CA VAL A 329 -5.85 -2.51 -14.55
C VAL A 329 -4.90 -2.73 -15.73
N VAL A 330 -3.86 -1.91 -15.85
CA VAL A 330 -2.79 -2.09 -16.84
C VAL A 330 -1.49 -2.40 -16.10
N ARG A 331 -0.89 -3.58 -16.35
CA ARG A 331 0.36 -4.04 -15.71
C ARG A 331 0.34 -3.95 -14.17
N GLY A 332 -0.81 -4.23 -13.56
CA GLY A 332 -1.01 -4.17 -12.10
C GLY A 332 -1.23 -2.77 -11.52
N GLN A 333 -1.26 -1.72 -12.36
CA GLN A 333 -1.53 -0.34 -11.95
C GLN A 333 -2.96 0.07 -12.28
N TYR A 334 -3.58 0.84 -11.38
CA TYR A 334 -4.85 1.51 -11.62
C TYR A 334 -4.76 2.39 -12.86
N SER A 335 -5.72 2.25 -13.76
CA SER A 335 -5.77 2.97 -15.03
C SER A 335 -7.18 3.48 -15.28
N LEU A 336 -7.29 4.64 -15.94
CA LEU A 336 -8.56 5.22 -16.35
C LEU A 336 -8.65 5.30 -17.87
N SER A 337 -9.83 4.99 -18.39
CA SER A 337 -10.25 5.22 -19.76
C SER A 337 -11.38 6.25 -19.74
N MET A 338 -11.40 7.15 -20.72
CA MET A 338 -12.49 8.11 -20.92
C MET A 338 -13.26 7.76 -22.18
N SER A 339 -14.58 7.89 -22.16
CA SER A 339 -15.43 7.80 -23.35
C SER A 339 -16.45 8.92 -23.47
N VAL A 340 -16.85 9.23 -24.71
CA VAL A 340 -17.78 10.33 -25.06
C VAL A 340 -18.60 9.93 -26.29
N ASP A 341 -19.93 10.02 -26.24
CA ASP A 341 -20.79 9.97 -27.43
C ASP A 341 -20.77 11.34 -28.12
N LEU A 342 -19.91 11.49 -29.13
CA LEU A 342 -19.67 12.74 -29.85
C LEU A 342 -20.53 12.79 -31.13
N SER A 343 -21.22 13.91 -31.33
CA SER A 343 -21.86 14.24 -32.60
C SER A 343 -21.18 15.46 -33.25
N PHE A 344 -20.62 15.29 -34.44
CA PHE A 344 -20.02 16.36 -35.23
C PHE A 344 -20.87 16.60 -36.49
N MET A 345 -21.18 17.87 -36.79
CA MET A 345 -21.82 18.27 -38.04
C MET A 345 -21.02 19.37 -38.72
N SER A 346 -20.75 19.21 -40.01
CA SER A 346 -20.13 20.21 -40.87
C SER A 346 -21.03 20.51 -42.08
N GLN A 347 -21.06 21.77 -42.51
CA GLN A 347 -21.90 22.19 -43.63
C GLN A 347 -21.18 23.13 -44.60
N TRP A 348 -21.44 22.93 -45.89
CA TRP A 348 -20.87 23.73 -46.97
C TRP A 348 -21.79 23.75 -48.20
N GLU A 349 -21.52 24.68 -49.09
CA GLU A 349 -22.12 24.79 -50.43
C GLU A 349 -21.03 24.52 -51.46
N ASP A 350 -21.34 23.86 -52.56
CA ASP A 350 -20.41 23.62 -53.68
C ASP A 350 -21.11 23.80 -55.03
N GLU A 351 -20.38 23.73 -56.15
CA GLU A 351 -20.94 23.97 -57.50
C GLU A 351 -22.10 23.02 -57.88
N ARG A 352 -22.21 21.87 -57.21
CA ARG A 352 -23.24 20.86 -57.47
C ARG A 352 -24.38 20.91 -56.45
N TRP A 353 -24.09 21.25 -55.19
CA TRP A 353 -25.03 21.14 -54.07
C TRP A 353 -25.25 22.48 -53.36
N PRO A 354 -26.46 23.06 -53.42
CA PRO A 354 -26.80 24.32 -52.75
C PRO A 354 -26.53 24.31 -51.24
N LEU A 355 -26.70 23.16 -50.59
CA LEU A 355 -26.27 22.91 -49.22
C LEU A 355 -26.01 21.42 -49.02
N THR A 356 -24.82 21.11 -48.50
CA THR A 356 -24.47 19.79 -47.96
C THR A 356 -24.33 19.87 -46.45
N GLN A 357 -24.91 18.90 -45.73
CA GLN A 357 -24.65 18.68 -44.31
C GLN A 357 -24.05 17.29 -44.11
N HIS A 358 -22.82 17.22 -43.58
CA HIS A 358 -22.15 15.98 -43.19
C HIS A 358 -22.23 15.83 -41.67
N ARG A 359 -22.70 14.68 -41.19
CA ARG A 359 -22.82 14.35 -39.77
C ARG A 359 -22.03 13.09 -39.47
N SER A 360 -21.30 13.11 -38.36
CA SER A 360 -20.63 11.95 -37.80
C SER A 360 -21.07 11.75 -36.35
N PHE A 361 -21.49 10.53 -36.03
CA PHE A 361 -21.81 10.08 -34.68
C PHE A 361 -20.76 9.03 -34.30
N ARG A 362 -20.07 9.25 -33.17
CA ARG A 362 -18.93 8.44 -32.74
C ARG A 362 -18.91 8.30 -31.22
N LEU A 363 -18.98 7.06 -30.74
CA LEU A 363 -18.56 6.70 -29.38
C LEU A 363 -17.03 6.68 -29.34
N LEU A 364 -16.45 7.77 -28.88
CA LEU A 364 -15.01 7.99 -28.82
C LEU A 364 -14.45 7.52 -27.49
N ASN A 365 -13.43 6.66 -27.51
CA ASN A 365 -12.79 6.08 -26.34
C ASN A 365 -11.29 6.38 -26.34
N THR A 366 -10.70 6.67 -25.18
CA THR A 366 -9.24 6.64 -24.99
C THR A 366 -8.77 5.21 -24.69
N PRO A 367 -7.48 4.88 -24.86
CA PRO A 367 -6.90 3.73 -24.17
C PRO A 367 -7.01 3.88 -22.64
N LEU A 368 -6.79 2.78 -21.91
CA LEU A 368 -6.56 2.79 -20.46
C LEU A 368 -5.20 3.43 -20.15
N ILE A 369 -5.20 4.57 -19.48
CA ILE A 369 -4.02 5.36 -19.12
C ILE A 369 -3.73 5.15 -17.63
N PRO A 370 -2.55 4.62 -17.24
CA PRO A 370 -2.16 4.46 -15.84
C PRO A 370 -2.24 5.77 -15.06
N GLN A 371 -2.82 5.69 -13.86
CA GLN A 371 -2.99 6.82 -12.94
C GLN A 371 -2.18 6.57 -11.68
N ILE A 372 -1.57 7.63 -11.14
CA ILE A 372 -0.92 7.62 -9.83
C ILE A 372 -1.92 8.22 -8.83
N PRO A 373 -2.48 7.44 -7.90
CA PRO A 373 -3.31 8.00 -6.84
C PRO A 373 -2.53 9.03 -6.01
N VAL A 374 -3.16 10.18 -5.78
CA VAL A 374 -2.73 11.20 -4.82
C VAL A 374 -2.82 10.64 -3.41
N PHE A 375 -1.68 10.67 -2.72
CA PHE A 375 -1.55 10.28 -1.32
C PHE A 375 -1.16 11.49 -0.50
N ALA A 376 -1.90 11.76 0.58
CA ALA A 376 -1.75 12.96 1.40
C ALA A 376 -1.76 12.63 2.89
N ASN A 377 -0.74 13.11 3.61
CA ASN A 377 -0.70 13.10 5.07
C ASN A 377 -1.49 14.32 5.61
N ASN A 378 -2.55 14.07 6.36
CA ASN A 378 -3.44 15.07 6.96
C ASN A 378 -3.38 15.02 8.50
N SER A 379 -2.28 14.52 9.06
CA SER A 379 -2.12 14.33 10.51
C SER A 379 -1.84 15.65 11.22
N VAL A 380 -2.42 15.83 12.40
CA VAL A 380 -2.16 16.98 13.28
C VAL A 380 -1.24 16.52 14.41
N PRO A 381 0.02 17.01 14.50
CA PRO A 381 1.02 16.47 15.43
C PRO A 381 0.58 16.43 16.90
N SER A 382 -0.22 17.40 17.34
CA SER A 382 -0.67 17.54 18.73
C SER A 382 -1.74 16.51 19.19
N LEU A 383 -2.29 15.70 18.28
CA LEU A 383 -3.36 14.74 18.61
C LEU A 383 -2.90 13.28 18.72
N GLY A 384 -1.64 12.95 18.41
CA GLY A 384 -1.12 11.57 18.44
C GLY A 384 -1.80 10.58 17.48
N LEU A 385 -2.72 11.07 16.63
CA LEU A 385 -3.52 10.31 15.70
C LEU A 385 -3.04 10.61 14.27
N LEU A 386 -2.51 9.58 13.59
CA LEU A 386 -2.18 9.71 12.19
C LEU A 386 -3.46 9.68 11.34
N SER A 387 -3.54 10.52 10.32
CA SER A 387 -4.62 10.55 9.33
C SER A 387 -4.06 10.68 7.92
N VAL A 388 -4.08 9.61 7.13
CA VAL A 388 -3.69 9.63 5.71
C VAL A 388 -4.89 9.47 4.79
N THR A 389 -4.81 10.06 3.60
CA THR A 389 -5.87 9.99 2.57
C THR A 389 -5.26 9.55 1.24
N LEU A 390 -5.92 8.59 0.58
CA LEU A 390 -5.54 8.06 -0.73
C LEU A 390 -6.72 8.17 -1.72
N GLY A 391 -6.49 8.76 -2.90
CA GLY A 391 -7.50 8.94 -3.95
C GLY A 391 -6.94 9.75 -5.12
N LEU A 392 -7.72 10.28 -6.06
CA LEU A 392 -9.14 10.08 -6.26
C LEU A 392 -9.38 8.80 -7.06
N PHE A 393 -10.41 8.04 -6.67
CA PHE A 393 -10.85 6.84 -7.36
C PHE A 393 -12.23 7.06 -7.98
N ALA A 394 -12.49 6.42 -9.11
CA ALA A 394 -13.81 6.39 -9.73
C ALA A 394 -14.80 5.53 -8.90
N PRO A 395 -16.12 5.71 -9.07
CA PRO A 395 -17.13 5.12 -8.17
C PRO A 395 -17.11 3.60 -8.04
N ASP A 396 -16.59 2.93 -9.08
CA ASP A 396 -16.47 1.48 -9.29
C ASP A 396 -15.30 0.83 -8.52
N VAL A 397 -14.36 1.63 -8.00
CA VAL A 397 -13.22 1.15 -7.22
C VAL A 397 -13.59 0.92 -5.76
N SER A 398 -13.33 -0.29 -5.26
CA SER A 398 -13.54 -0.72 -3.87
C SER A 398 -12.23 -1.10 -3.20
N LEU A 399 -11.91 -0.49 -2.06
CA LEU A 399 -10.80 -0.91 -1.19
C LEU A 399 -11.18 -2.22 -0.48
N GLN A 400 -10.34 -3.25 -0.61
CA GLN A 400 -10.57 -4.58 -0.05
C GLN A 400 -9.73 -4.85 1.20
N LYS A 401 -8.45 -4.46 1.17
CA LYS A 401 -7.49 -4.70 2.23
C LYS A 401 -6.49 -3.55 2.32
N VAL A 402 -6.06 -3.23 3.53
CA VAL A 402 -4.89 -2.38 3.80
C VAL A 402 -3.95 -3.14 4.70
N THR A 403 -2.65 -3.05 4.45
CA THR A 403 -1.62 -3.43 5.40
C THR A 403 -0.72 -2.25 5.71
N LEU A 404 -0.40 -2.06 6.98
CA LEU A 404 0.46 -1.01 7.51
C LEU A 404 1.63 -1.67 8.22
N ASP A 405 2.83 -1.38 7.72
CA ASP A 405 4.11 -1.69 8.34
C ASP A 405 4.64 -0.43 9.04
N GLY A 406 4.97 -0.57 10.31
CA GLY A 406 5.58 0.47 11.14
C GLY A 406 6.65 -0.10 12.05
N GLY A 407 7.45 -1.05 11.54
CA GLY A 407 8.59 -1.67 12.24
C GLY A 407 8.23 -2.82 13.20
N GLY A 408 6.96 -2.91 13.64
CA GLY A 408 6.44 -4.01 14.46
C GLY A 408 5.73 -5.10 13.65
N GLU A 409 4.73 -5.74 14.25
CA GLU A 409 3.86 -6.69 13.54
C GLU A 409 2.92 -5.96 12.57
N LEU A 410 2.73 -6.51 11.37
CA LEU A 410 1.93 -5.92 10.30
C LEU A 410 0.47 -5.69 10.71
N LEU A 411 0.06 -4.42 10.82
CA LEU A 411 -1.34 -4.05 11.00
C LEU A 411 -2.12 -4.32 9.72
N THR A 412 -3.26 -5.00 9.84
CA THR A 412 -4.11 -5.34 8.69
C THR A 412 -5.53 -4.87 8.93
N TRP A 413 -6.12 -4.24 7.91
CA TRP A 413 -7.55 -3.92 7.85
C TRP A 413 -8.21 -4.66 6.69
N THR A 414 -9.38 -5.21 6.96
CA THR A 414 -10.30 -5.80 5.97
C THR A 414 -11.70 -5.24 6.21
N GLN A 415 -12.61 -5.40 5.26
CA GLN A 415 -13.98 -4.91 5.43
C GLN A 415 -14.77 -5.62 6.55
N THR A 416 -14.25 -6.74 7.08
CA THR A 416 -14.88 -7.59 8.10
C THR A 416 -14.23 -7.53 9.48
N GLU A 417 -13.05 -6.91 9.62
CA GLU A 417 -12.27 -6.87 10.86
C GLU A 417 -11.90 -5.41 11.17
N THR A 418 -12.25 -4.91 12.36
CA THR A 418 -12.37 -3.46 12.63
C THR A 418 -11.63 -2.96 13.87
N ASP A 419 -10.73 -3.75 14.46
CA ASP A 419 -10.32 -3.49 15.84
C ASP A 419 -9.16 -2.47 15.97
N ASP A 420 -8.20 -2.43 15.04
CA ASP A 420 -6.97 -1.61 15.18
C ASP A 420 -6.88 -0.39 14.22
N LEU A 421 -7.48 -0.44 13.03
CA LEU A 421 -7.33 0.58 11.97
C LEU A 421 -8.70 1.07 11.47
N SER A 422 -8.97 2.37 11.61
CA SER A 422 -10.22 2.95 11.12
C SER A 422 -10.08 3.43 9.68
N VAL A 423 -11.00 3.03 8.80
CA VAL A 423 -11.02 3.42 7.38
C VAL A 423 -12.39 3.97 7.00
N SER A 424 -12.42 5.18 6.44
CA SER A 424 -13.63 5.89 6.03
C SER A 424 -13.55 6.32 4.56
N ARG A 425 -14.66 6.19 3.82
CA ARG A 425 -14.79 6.69 2.45
C ARG A 425 -15.20 8.16 2.47
N LEU A 426 -14.44 9.01 1.77
CA LEU A 426 -14.76 10.43 1.55
C LEU A 426 -15.23 10.60 0.10
N SER A 427 -16.48 11.00 -0.10
CA SER A 427 -17.04 11.27 -1.43
C SER A 427 -16.85 12.74 -1.80
N HIS A 428 -16.46 13.01 -3.05
CA HIS A 428 -16.24 14.34 -3.60
C HIS A 428 -17.39 14.78 -4.50
N SER A 429 -17.53 16.09 -4.71
CA SER A 429 -18.63 16.68 -5.51
C SER A 429 -18.62 16.27 -6.99
N ASN A 430 -17.48 15.85 -7.52
CA ASN A 430 -17.32 15.31 -8.87
C ASN A 430 -17.69 13.81 -8.99
N GLY A 431 -18.23 13.19 -7.93
CA GLY A 431 -18.59 11.77 -7.88
C GLY A 431 -17.44 10.81 -7.62
N SER A 432 -16.18 11.27 -7.68
CA SER A 432 -15.03 10.47 -7.25
C SER A 432 -14.98 10.33 -5.72
N HIS A 433 -14.17 9.40 -5.21
CA HIS A 433 -13.97 9.23 -3.77
C HIS A 433 -12.50 9.01 -3.41
N SER A 434 -12.18 9.23 -2.15
CA SER A 434 -10.89 8.86 -1.54
C SER A 434 -11.13 8.05 -0.28
N TYR A 435 -10.15 7.24 0.12
CA TYR A 435 -10.16 6.54 1.39
C TYR A 435 -9.29 7.30 2.38
N GLN A 436 -9.85 7.60 3.55
CA GLN A 436 -9.14 8.18 4.68
C GLN A 436 -8.95 7.10 5.74
N LEU A 437 -7.73 7.00 6.26
CA LEU A 437 -7.32 6.03 7.24
C LEU A 437 -6.84 6.76 8.49
N ARG A 438 -7.29 6.34 9.67
CA ARG A 438 -6.80 6.89 10.95
C ARG A 438 -6.46 5.78 11.94
N PHE A 439 -5.32 5.95 12.61
CA PHE A 439 -4.87 5.09 13.71
C PHE A 439 -4.02 5.89 14.70
N PRO A 440 -4.00 5.50 15.99
CA PRO A 440 -3.14 6.14 16.99
C PRO A 440 -1.69 5.68 16.83
N LEU A 441 -0.74 6.61 16.97
CA LEU A 441 0.70 6.29 16.98
C LEU A 441 1.13 5.60 18.28
N SER A 442 0.29 5.62 19.31
CA SER A 442 0.47 4.84 20.55
C SER A 442 0.07 3.37 20.43
N HIS A 443 -0.23 2.88 19.22
CA HIS A 443 -0.57 1.48 18.99
C HIS A 443 0.67 0.58 19.19
N PRO A 444 0.60 -0.53 19.97
CA PRO A 444 1.79 -1.31 20.35
C PRO A 444 2.55 -1.95 19.18
N LYS A 445 1.91 -2.10 18.02
CA LYS A 445 2.54 -2.61 16.77
C LYS A 445 3.26 -1.53 15.95
N ILE A 446 3.21 -0.26 16.36
CA ILE A 446 3.90 0.85 15.71
C ILE A 446 5.13 1.21 16.55
N ILE A 447 6.31 1.07 15.94
CA ILE A 447 7.60 1.29 16.60
C ILE A 447 8.24 2.53 15.96
N PRO A 448 8.73 3.50 16.76
CA PRO A 448 9.49 4.63 16.23
C PRO A 448 10.83 4.14 15.66
N GLU A 449 11.18 4.61 14.46
CA GLU A 449 12.47 4.33 13.83
C GLU A 449 13.60 5.12 14.51
N TYR A 450 13.29 6.31 15.04
CA TYR A 450 14.24 7.15 15.76
C TYR A 450 13.58 7.84 16.97
N ILE A 451 14.33 7.95 18.07
CA ILE A 451 13.98 8.70 19.27
C ILE A 451 15.19 9.54 19.65
N GLY A 452 15.06 10.87 19.65
CA GLY A 452 16.16 11.78 19.99
C GLY A 452 15.81 13.24 19.74
N GLY A 453 16.60 14.16 20.31
CA GLY A 453 16.41 15.61 20.12
C GLY A 453 15.02 16.17 20.53
N GLY A 454 14.28 15.47 21.40
CA GLY A 454 12.92 15.83 21.80
C GLY A 454 11.82 15.38 20.84
N TYR A 455 12.11 14.48 19.88
CA TYR A 455 11.14 13.95 18.91
C TYR A 455 11.17 12.42 18.84
N LYS A 456 10.03 11.83 18.44
CA LYS A 456 9.89 10.46 17.94
C LYS A 456 9.55 10.50 16.46
N THR A 457 10.33 9.81 15.63
CA THR A 457 10.11 9.70 14.18
C THR A 457 9.69 8.28 13.82
N TYR A 458 8.64 8.18 13.00
CA TYR A 458 8.06 6.93 12.51
C TYR A 458 8.15 6.89 10.99
N SER A 459 8.68 5.81 10.44
CA SER A 459 8.55 5.46 9.02
C SER A 459 7.45 4.42 8.86
N LEU A 460 6.45 4.74 8.04
CA LEU A 460 5.18 4.02 7.98
C LEU A 460 4.85 3.69 6.53
N SER A 461 4.89 2.40 6.19
CA SER A 461 4.69 1.88 4.84
C SER A 461 3.34 1.19 4.69
N PHE A 462 2.54 1.68 3.75
CA PHE A 462 1.19 1.22 3.47
C PHE A 462 1.15 0.42 2.16
N THR A 463 0.48 -0.73 2.16
CA THR A 463 0.04 -1.41 0.94
C THR A 463 -1.48 -1.51 0.92
N PHE A 464 -2.07 -0.91 -0.11
CA PHE A 464 -3.51 -0.89 -0.36
C PHE A 464 -3.85 -1.90 -1.46
N THR A 465 -4.89 -2.70 -1.23
CA THR A 465 -5.44 -3.65 -2.22
C THR A 465 -6.84 -3.22 -2.62
N PHE A 466 -7.04 -3.00 -3.91
CA PHE A 466 -8.29 -2.54 -4.49
C PHE A 466 -8.88 -3.58 -5.46
N ASN A 467 -10.18 -3.47 -5.69
CA ASN A 467 -10.97 -4.26 -6.63
C ASN A 467 -11.85 -3.32 -7.46
N ILE A 468 -11.97 -3.57 -8.77
CA ILE A 468 -12.78 -2.80 -9.72
C ILE A 468 -14.06 -3.58 -10.02
N LEU A 469 -15.22 -2.98 -9.71
CA LEU A 469 -16.53 -3.59 -9.91
C LEU A 469 -17.13 -3.21 -11.28
N PRO A 470 -17.89 -4.11 -11.95
CA PRO A 470 -18.22 -5.48 -11.55
C PRO A 470 -17.15 -6.50 -11.94
N ASN A 471 -16.14 -6.12 -12.73
CA ASN A 471 -15.21 -7.05 -13.41
C ASN A 471 -14.35 -7.91 -12.46
N GLY A 472 -14.13 -7.48 -11.23
CA GLY A 472 -13.32 -8.20 -10.25
C GLY A 472 -11.80 -8.01 -10.41
N GLU A 473 -11.36 -7.06 -11.26
CA GLU A 473 -9.94 -6.79 -11.47
C GLU A 473 -9.31 -6.14 -10.24
N GLN A 474 -8.16 -6.68 -9.79
CA GLN A 474 -7.47 -6.19 -8.59
C GLN A 474 -6.19 -5.42 -8.94
N PHE A 475 -5.90 -4.38 -8.17
CA PHE A 475 -4.63 -3.65 -8.24
C PHE A 475 -4.13 -3.29 -6.84
N TYR A 476 -2.84 -2.97 -6.78
CA TYR A 476 -2.16 -2.62 -5.53
C TYR A 476 -1.54 -1.22 -5.64
N HIS A 477 -1.57 -0.48 -4.54
CA HIS A 477 -0.85 0.78 -4.39
C HIS A 477 0.02 0.71 -3.14
N ARG A 478 1.26 1.21 -3.23
CA ARG A 478 2.19 1.29 -2.10
C ARG A 478 2.59 2.75 -1.90
N ALA A 479 2.60 3.19 -0.65
CA ALA A 479 3.05 4.52 -0.27
C ALA A 479 3.68 4.47 1.12
N THR A 480 4.68 5.32 1.35
CA THR A 480 5.40 5.43 2.62
C THR A 480 5.37 6.89 3.08
N ILE A 481 5.29 7.12 4.39
CA ILE A 481 5.50 8.44 4.99
C ILE A 481 6.55 8.37 6.08
N GLU A 482 7.20 9.49 6.32
CA GLU A 482 7.87 9.80 7.57
C GLU A 482 6.98 10.74 8.38
N HIS A 483 6.91 10.55 9.69
CA HIS A 483 6.14 11.41 10.59
C HIS A 483 6.87 11.58 11.92
N SER A 484 7.08 12.83 12.34
CA SER A 484 7.73 13.17 13.61
C SER A 484 6.75 13.82 14.57
N VAL A 485 6.77 13.40 15.83
CA VAL A 485 5.93 13.92 16.93
C VAL A 485 6.84 14.36 18.08
N GLU A 486 6.51 15.47 18.73
CA GLU A 486 7.22 15.93 19.93
C GLU A 486 7.10 14.88 21.04
N TYR A 487 8.23 14.61 21.70
CA TYR A 487 8.37 13.60 22.74
C TYR A 487 9.07 14.20 23.96
N THR A 488 8.30 14.40 25.03
CA THR A 488 8.84 14.63 26.36
C THR A 488 9.00 13.28 27.06
N ALA A 489 10.21 13.00 27.54
CA ALA A 489 10.47 11.78 28.29
C ALA A 489 9.63 11.76 29.58
N PRO A 490 8.84 10.69 29.84
CA PRO A 490 8.10 10.55 31.08
C PRO A 490 9.10 10.23 32.20
N THR A 491 9.47 11.26 32.97
CA THR A 491 10.52 11.29 34.00
C THR A 491 11.95 11.05 33.52
N SER A 492 12.88 11.88 34.00
CA SER A 492 14.32 11.70 33.82
C SER A 492 14.76 10.35 34.41
N PRO A 493 15.72 9.64 33.77
CA PRO A 493 16.25 8.39 34.30
C PRO A 493 16.87 8.64 35.68
N LYS A 494 16.65 7.70 36.60
CA LYS A 494 17.22 7.73 37.95
C LYS A 494 18.23 6.60 38.12
N LEU A 495 19.39 6.93 38.66
CA LEU A 495 20.41 5.96 39.01
C LEU A 495 20.20 5.44 40.44
N GLU A 496 20.01 4.12 40.57
CA GLU A 496 20.09 3.40 41.84
C GLU A 496 21.20 2.35 41.77
N GLY A 497 21.91 2.13 42.87
CA GLY A 497 23.03 1.19 42.90
C GLY A 497 23.24 0.54 44.26
N LYS A 498 23.79 -0.67 44.25
CA LYS A 498 24.04 -1.50 45.44
C LYS A 498 25.33 -2.28 45.29
N CYS A 499 26.07 -2.45 46.38
CA CYS A 499 27.24 -3.33 46.44
C CYS A 499 26.78 -4.78 46.56
N THR A 500 27.40 -5.72 45.85
CA THR A 500 27.15 -7.16 46.00
C THR A 500 28.45 -7.96 46.13
N GLU A 501 28.40 -9.10 46.83
CA GLU A 501 29.57 -9.99 47.04
C GLU A 501 29.66 -11.13 46.02
N ARG A 502 28.88 -11.09 44.93
CA ARG A 502 28.88 -12.18 43.94
C ARG A 502 30.14 -12.12 43.08
N PRO A 503 30.80 -13.25 42.76
CA PRO A 503 31.73 -13.28 41.64
C PRO A 503 30.94 -12.99 40.35
N ALA A 504 31.46 -12.09 39.52
CA ALA A 504 30.80 -11.67 38.29
C ALA A 504 30.50 -12.87 37.38
N ALA A 505 29.28 -12.91 36.83
CA ALA A 505 28.90 -13.93 35.86
C ALA A 505 29.39 -13.54 34.46
N HIS A 506 30.12 -14.41 33.77
CA HIS A 506 30.66 -14.10 32.44
C HIS A 506 29.64 -14.35 31.31
N LYS A 507 29.14 -13.26 30.69
CA LYS A 507 28.77 -13.03 29.26
C LYS A 507 27.87 -11.78 29.18
N LEU A 508 27.85 -10.95 28.12
CA LEU A 508 28.30 -11.06 26.72
C LEU A 508 28.80 -9.68 26.19
N ASP A 509 29.36 -9.65 24.96
CA ASP A 509 29.87 -8.48 24.19
C ASP A 509 28.86 -7.31 24.02
N TRP A 510 29.25 -6.05 23.75
CA TRP A 510 30.19 -5.58 22.70
C TRP A 510 31.05 -4.35 23.02
N ASP A 511 32.31 -4.36 22.52
CA ASP A 511 33.18 -3.26 21.99
C ASP A 511 33.41 -1.92 22.75
N LEU A 512 32.70 -1.61 23.83
CA LEU A 512 33.10 -0.58 24.82
C LEU A 512 33.41 -1.18 26.19
N VAL A 513 33.17 -2.49 26.35
CA VAL A 513 33.37 -3.26 27.57
C VAL A 513 34.83 -3.71 27.76
N GLU A 514 35.59 -3.93 26.67
CA GLU A 514 36.89 -4.64 26.71
C GLU A 514 37.98 -4.00 27.58
N MET A 515 37.94 -2.69 27.83
CA MET A 515 38.92 -2.04 28.72
C MET A 515 38.56 -2.10 30.21
N GLY A 516 37.31 -2.44 30.58
CA GLY A 516 36.83 -2.34 31.97
C GLY A 516 35.99 -3.50 32.50
N GLY A 517 35.55 -4.44 31.66
CA GLY A 517 34.85 -5.66 32.07
C GLY A 517 33.41 -5.46 32.56
N PHE A 518 32.79 -4.32 32.25
CA PHE A 518 31.40 -4.01 32.61
C PHE A 518 30.42 -4.98 31.94
N VAL A 519 29.43 -5.49 32.69
CA VAL A 519 28.35 -6.31 32.12
C VAL A 519 27.07 -5.48 32.07
N MET A 520 26.38 -5.46 30.93
CA MET A 520 25.11 -4.75 30.76
C MET A 520 23.97 -5.73 30.47
N GLU A 521 22.86 -5.57 31.18
CA GLU A 521 21.62 -6.33 30.99
C GLU A 521 20.43 -5.36 30.91
N ALA A 522 19.53 -5.59 29.96
CA ALA A 522 18.36 -4.75 29.71
C ALA A 522 17.08 -5.54 29.98
N ASP A 523 16.19 -4.97 30.78
CA ASP A 523 14.86 -5.48 31.10
C ASP A 523 13.79 -4.48 30.60
N GLU A 524 12.50 -4.82 30.66
CA GLU A 524 11.41 -4.02 30.06
C GLU A 524 11.32 -2.58 30.62
N ASP A 525 11.67 -2.39 31.90
CA ASP A 525 11.55 -1.11 32.62
C ASP A 525 12.89 -0.52 33.12
N TYR A 526 14.02 -1.23 33.00
CA TYR A 526 15.31 -0.78 33.57
C TYR A 526 16.55 -1.38 32.86
N PHE A 527 17.65 -0.63 32.92
CA PHE A 527 18.98 -1.10 32.51
C PHE A 527 19.85 -1.37 33.75
N THR A 528 20.53 -2.51 33.76
CA THR A 528 21.48 -2.90 34.82
C THR A 528 22.90 -2.88 34.27
N VAL A 529 23.83 -2.28 35.03
CA VAL A 529 25.26 -2.29 34.74
C VAL A 529 26.01 -2.88 35.94
N GLU A 530 26.68 -4.02 35.76
CA GLU A 530 27.59 -4.57 36.76
C GLU A 530 29.01 -4.02 36.54
N ILE A 531 29.57 -3.40 37.58
CA ILE A 531 30.92 -2.81 37.57
C ILE A 531 31.88 -3.72 38.36
N PRO A 532 32.90 -4.33 37.72
CA PRO A 532 33.89 -5.14 38.43
C PRO A 532 34.67 -4.33 39.47
N ARG A 533 34.98 -4.96 40.61
CA ARG A 533 35.79 -4.37 41.70
C ARG A 533 37.15 -3.80 41.25
N TYR A 534 37.68 -4.25 40.11
CA TYR A 534 38.98 -3.88 39.57
C TYR A 534 38.90 -3.19 38.19
N SER A 535 37.77 -2.53 37.87
CA SER A 535 37.63 -1.77 36.62
C SER A 535 38.35 -0.42 36.65
N PRO A 536 38.76 0.14 35.51
CA PRO A 536 39.08 1.56 35.39
C PRO A 536 37.89 2.42 35.84
N GLY A 537 38.18 3.58 36.45
CA GLY A 537 37.16 4.45 37.05
C GLY A 537 36.78 4.11 38.49
N MET A 538 37.22 2.98 39.05
CA MET A 538 37.15 2.71 40.49
C MET A 538 38.13 3.61 41.26
N ASN A 539 37.63 4.33 42.27
CA ASN A 539 38.42 5.08 43.23
C ASN A 539 38.65 4.26 44.51
N TYR A 540 39.86 3.76 44.73
CA TYR A 540 40.25 3.10 45.98
C TYR A 540 40.61 4.15 47.04
N VAL A 541 39.77 4.27 48.07
CA VAL A 541 39.85 5.36 49.05
C VAL A 541 40.80 5.01 50.20
N GLU A 542 40.65 3.82 50.78
CA GLU A 542 41.43 3.37 51.93
C GLU A 542 41.44 1.85 52.06
N LEU A 543 42.50 1.31 52.67
CA LEU A 543 42.62 -0.08 53.08
C LEU A 543 42.53 -0.13 54.62
N THR A 544 41.51 -0.81 55.15
CA THR A 544 41.30 -0.95 56.59
C THR A 544 41.38 -2.43 57.00
N LEU A 545 41.55 -2.69 58.31
CA LEU A 545 41.47 -4.05 58.85
C LEU A 545 40.07 -4.68 58.70
N GLN A 546 39.04 -3.91 58.32
CA GLN A 546 37.70 -4.42 58.00
C GLN A 546 37.51 -4.72 56.50
N GLY A 547 38.28 -4.07 55.62
CA GLY A 547 38.06 -4.14 54.18
C GLY A 547 38.77 -3.05 53.37
N LEU A 548 38.82 -3.26 52.05
CA LEU A 548 39.15 -2.24 51.06
C LEU A 548 37.90 -1.39 50.79
N VAL A 549 38.00 -0.07 50.93
CA VAL A 549 36.94 0.86 50.56
C VAL A 549 37.19 1.37 49.14
N SER A 550 36.24 1.11 48.25
CA SER A 550 36.26 1.56 46.85
C SER A 550 34.96 2.28 46.49
N GLY A 551 35.02 3.33 45.69
CA GLY A 551 33.84 4.02 45.18
C GLY A 551 33.88 4.28 43.68
N VAL A 552 32.71 4.52 43.10
CA VAL A 552 32.54 4.95 41.70
C VAL A 552 31.53 6.07 41.64
N GLU A 553 31.76 6.99 40.71
CA GLU A 553 30.81 8.02 40.31
C GLU A 553 30.31 7.68 38.90
N VAL A 554 29.00 7.53 38.76
CA VAL A 554 28.32 7.17 37.50
C VAL A 554 27.32 8.27 37.21
N SER A 555 27.28 8.77 35.97
CA SER A 555 26.31 9.77 35.53
C SER A 555 25.60 9.35 34.25
N VAL A 556 24.31 9.64 34.17
CA VAL A 556 23.59 9.59 32.89
C VAL A 556 23.76 10.94 32.23
N VAL A 557 24.24 10.97 30.99
CA VAL A 557 24.43 12.20 30.22
C VAL A 557 23.54 12.20 28.98
N ASP A 558 22.97 13.37 28.66
CA ASP A 558 22.36 13.60 27.35
C ASP A 558 23.41 13.48 26.25
N ALA A 559 23.12 12.69 25.21
CA ALA A 559 24.10 12.29 24.21
C ALA A 559 24.62 13.44 23.34
N ASP A 560 23.76 14.43 23.04
CA ASP A 560 24.11 15.56 22.17
C ASP A 560 24.78 16.71 22.93
N SER A 561 24.32 17.01 24.15
CA SER A 561 24.83 18.14 24.96
C SER A 561 25.85 17.79 26.03
N LEU A 562 26.10 16.49 26.27
CA LEU A 562 27.00 15.94 27.30
C LEU A 562 26.70 16.44 28.72
N LYS A 563 25.46 16.87 28.99
CA LYS A 563 25.02 17.31 30.32
C LYS A 563 24.55 16.12 31.14
N ALA A 564 25.03 16.02 32.38
CA ALA A 564 24.53 15.04 33.33
C ALA A 564 23.07 15.35 33.71
N GLU A 565 22.18 14.37 33.50
CA GLU A 565 20.79 14.40 33.95
C GLU A 565 20.64 13.89 35.39
N ASP A 566 21.41 12.86 35.75
CA ASP A 566 21.52 12.32 37.11
C ASP A 566 22.95 11.82 37.39
N THR A 567 23.33 11.72 38.66
CA THR A 567 24.67 11.27 39.09
C THR A 567 24.62 10.51 40.42
N LEU A 568 25.12 9.28 40.41
CA LEU A 568 25.21 8.38 41.55
C LEU A 568 26.65 8.20 42.00
N VAL A 569 26.92 8.43 43.28
CA VAL A 569 28.20 8.10 43.93
C VAL A 569 28.01 6.89 44.83
N LEU A 570 28.50 5.73 44.40
CA LEU A 570 28.44 4.48 45.15
C LEU A 570 29.77 4.27 45.91
N LYS A 571 29.70 3.86 47.19
CA LYS A 571 30.87 3.46 47.99
C LYS A 571 30.64 2.08 48.61
N CYS A 572 31.57 1.17 48.36
CA CYS A 572 31.53 -0.23 48.80
C CYS A 572 32.74 -0.53 49.69
N THR A 573 32.51 -1.28 50.78
CA THR A 573 33.58 -1.82 51.63
C THR A 573 33.64 -3.32 51.40
N PHE A 574 34.75 -3.83 50.86
CA PHE A 574 34.93 -5.24 50.56
C PHE A 574 35.90 -5.89 51.55
N PRO A 575 35.50 -6.94 52.29
CA PRO A 575 36.37 -7.56 53.29
C PRO A 575 37.64 -8.14 52.66
N VAL A 576 38.80 -7.84 53.26
CA VAL A 576 40.08 -8.47 52.90
C VAL A 576 40.24 -9.70 53.78
N ARG A 577 40.14 -10.90 53.19
CA ARG A 577 40.43 -12.14 53.91
C ARG A 577 41.95 -12.38 53.88
N GLU A 578 42.50 -12.72 55.04
CA GLU A 578 43.91 -13.10 55.27
C GLU A 578 44.96 -11.99 55.14
N LEU A 579 45.23 -11.30 56.25
CA LEU A 579 46.36 -10.41 56.41
C LEU A 579 47.60 -11.24 56.81
N LEU A 580 48.35 -11.70 55.80
CA LEU A 580 49.56 -12.50 55.96
C LEU A 580 50.78 -11.63 56.29
N VAL A 581 51.50 -11.97 57.35
CA VAL A 581 52.80 -11.39 57.69
C VAL A 581 53.87 -12.46 57.54
N CYS A 582 54.81 -12.26 56.61
CA CYS A 582 55.88 -13.18 56.28
C CYS A 582 57.26 -12.51 56.42
N LEU A 583 58.25 -13.32 56.77
CA LEU A 583 59.66 -12.92 56.90
C LEU A 583 60.48 -13.59 55.77
N PRO A 584 61.63 -13.01 55.36
CA PRO A 584 62.39 -13.47 54.20
C PRO A 584 63.00 -14.88 54.33
N GLU A 585 63.01 -15.48 55.52
CA GLU A 585 63.49 -16.85 55.75
C GLU A 585 62.39 -17.77 56.31
N GLY A 586 61.38 -18.03 55.50
CA GLY A 586 60.70 -19.33 55.44
C GLY A 586 59.65 -19.68 56.52
N GLY A 587 59.40 -18.83 57.51
CA GLY A 587 58.39 -19.07 58.55
C GLY A 587 57.38 -17.95 58.71
N CYS A 588 56.25 -18.01 57.99
CA CYS A 588 55.12 -17.11 58.23
C CYS A 588 54.31 -17.60 59.44
N CYS A 589 53.89 -16.67 60.31
CA CYS A 589 53.09 -16.99 61.49
C CYS A 589 51.81 -16.15 61.54
N ILE A 590 50.68 -16.82 61.80
CA ILE A 590 49.34 -16.22 61.80
C ILE A 590 49.08 -15.62 63.20
N PRO A 591 48.51 -14.42 63.32
CA PRO A 591 48.09 -13.89 64.61
C PRO A 591 46.99 -14.77 65.24
N VAL A 592 47.13 -15.03 66.53
CA VAL A 592 46.18 -15.84 67.33
C VAL A 592 44.90 -15.06 67.61
N GLU A 593 44.99 -13.72 67.64
CA GLU A 593 43.85 -12.82 67.82
C GLU A 593 44.13 -11.49 67.12
N THR A 594 43.11 -10.90 66.49
CA THR A 594 43.17 -9.59 65.84
C THR A 594 41.91 -8.79 66.14
N ASP A 595 42.05 -7.50 66.45
CA ASP A 595 40.94 -6.55 66.46
C ASP A 595 41.29 -5.28 65.66
N SER A 596 40.48 -4.23 65.77
CA SER A 596 40.65 -2.98 65.02
C SER A 596 41.92 -2.18 65.36
N ALA A 597 42.68 -2.54 66.40
CA ALA A 597 43.88 -1.83 66.83
C ALA A 597 45.07 -2.73 67.28
N ARG A 598 44.87 -4.04 67.45
CA ARG A 598 45.93 -4.97 67.89
C ARG A 598 45.98 -6.26 67.07
N ALA A 599 47.18 -6.82 66.99
CA ALA A 599 47.43 -8.20 66.56
C ALA A 599 48.26 -8.92 67.64
N LEU A 600 47.78 -10.08 68.08
CA LEU A 600 48.41 -10.92 69.09
C LEU A 600 49.11 -12.10 68.42
N PHE A 601 50.41 -12.25 68.65
CA PHE A 601 51.17 -13.41 68.19
C PHE A 601 51.63 -14.22 69.41
N SER A 602 51.37 -15.52 69.44
CA SER A 602 51.86 -16.41 70.49
C SER A 602 52.38 -17.70 69.87
N PHE A 603 53.66 -17.96 70.12
CA PHE A 603 54.42 -19.05 69.52
C PHE A 603 55.46 -19.57 70.52
N SER A 604 56.02 -20.74 70.24
CA SER A 604 57.07 -21.35 71.07
C SER A 604 58.45 -20.77 70.75
N LEU A 605 59.36 -20.80 71.73
CA LEU A 605 60.72 -20.24 71.60
C LEU A 605 61.59 -20.86 70.50
N ASP A 606 61.22 -22.06 70.05
CA ASP A 606 61.83 -22.85 68.98
C ASP A 606 61.07 -22.74 67.63
N SER A 607 60.13 -21.79 67.52
CA SER A 607 59.25 -21.63 66.35
C SER A 607 59.20 -20.19 65.81
N CYS A 608 58.45 -19.97 64.71
CA CYS A 608 58.34 -18.69 63.99
C CYS A 608 59.68 -18.04 63.60
N GLY A 609 60.70 -18.84 63.27
CA GLY A 609 62.03 -18.34 62.88
C GLY A 609 62.84 -17.75 64.04
N THR A 610 62.47 -18.02 65.29
CA THR A 610 63.23 -17.56 66.46
C THR A 610 64.60 -18.23 66.50
N THR A 611 65.65 -17.43 66.53
CA THR A 611 67.04 -17.87 66.67
C THR A 611 67.45 -17.87 68.14
N VAL A 612 68.35 -18.78 68.54
CA VAL A 612 68.89 -18.82 69.90
C VAL A 612 70.40 -18.65 69.89
N THR A 613 70.89 -17.70 70.68
CA THR A 613 72.31 -17.41 70.89
C THR A 613 72.65 -17.43 72.37
N THR A 614 73.88 -17.86 72.69
CA THR A 614 74.39 -17.90 74.07
C THR A 614 75.30 -16.71 74.32
N GLU A 615 74.87 -15.77 75.17
CA GLU A 615 75.66 -14.63 75.61
C GLU A 615 76.08 -14.81 77.08
N GLY A 616 77.29 -15.32 77.29
CA GLY A 616 77.81 -15.61 78.63
C GLY A 616 76.99 -16.70 79.33
N ASN A 617 76.28 -16.34 80.41
CA ASN A 617 75.42 -17.24 81.18
C ASN A 617 73.92 -16.99 80.93
N VAL A 618 73.56 -16.52 79.72
CA VAL A 618 72.20 -16.17 79.31
C VAL A 618 71.92 -16.76 77.93
N LEU A 619 70.78 -17.45 77.80
CA LEU A 619 70.18 -17.83 76.52
C LEU A 619 69.37 -16.64 76.00
N VAL A 620 69.73 -16.15 74.82
CA VAL A 620 69.05 -15.06 74.13
C VAL A 620 68.29 -15.64 72.95
N TYR A 621 66.97 -15.58 73.01
CA TYR A 621 66.10 -15.93 71.89
C TYR A 621 65.74 -14.66 71.14
N GLU A 622 66.18 -14.54 69.90
CA GLU A 622 65.94 -13.39 69.03
C GLU A 622 64.97 -13.73 67.90
N ASN A 623 63.99 -12.87 67.69
CA ASN A 623 63.05 -12.91 66.58
C ASN A 623 62.94 -11.51 65.95
N GLN A 624 62.43 -11.38 64.73
CA GLN A 624 62.24 -10.11 64.05
C GLN A 624 60.81 -10.01 63.51
N ILE A 625 60.11 -8.94 63.84
CA ILE A 625 58.84 -8.58 63.23
C ILE A 625 59.16 -7.69 62.02
N SER A 626 58.72 -8.06 60.82
CA SER A 626 58.81 -7.22 59.62
C SER A 626 57.43 -6.95 59.02
N TYR A 627 57.24 -5.75 58.49
CA TYR A 627 56.12 -5.41 57.62
C TYR A 627 56.65 -5.07 56.22
N THR A 628 56.38 -5.94 55.26
CA THR A 628 56.60 -5.73 53.83
C THR A 628 55.25 -5.46 53.15
N GLN A 629 55.20 -4.46 52.27
CA GLN A 629 53.95 -3.93 51.72
C GLN A 629 53.81 -4.31 50.24
N ASP A 630 53.49 -5.58 49.99
CA ASP A 630 53.31 -6.13 48.63
C ASP A 630 51.83 -6.02 48.20
N PHE A 631 51.39 -4.81 47.84
CA PHE A 631 49.97 -4.51 47.52
C PHE A 631 49.69 -4.08 46.07
N LEU A 632 50.58 -4.38 45.12
CA LEU A 632 50.35 -4.06 43.70
C LEU A 632 50.62 -5.27 42.80
N PRO A 633 49.86 -5.42 41.68
CA PRO A 633 50.26 -6.31 40.59
C PRO A 633 51.66 -5.93 40.06
N PRO A 634 52.44 -6.88 39.53
CA PRO A 634 53.81 -6.62 39.08
C PRO A 634 53.93 -5.65 37.90
N ASP A 635 52.83 -5.33 37.22
CA ASP A 635 52.82 -4.64 35.93
C ASP A 635 52.76 -3.10 36.00
N ASP A 636 52.56 -2.47 37.17
CA ASP A 636 52.63 -1.00 37.31
C ASP A 636 53.11 -0.52 38.71
N PRO A 637 54.37 -0.07 38.87
CA PRO A 637 54.95 0.27 40.17
C PRO A 637 54.72 1.74 40.60
N LEU A 638 53.77 1.97 41.50
CA LEU A 638 53.60 3.26 42.18
C LEU A 638 54.76 3.53 43.18
N ILE A 639 55.37 4.71 43.08
CA ILE A 639 56.49 5.11 43.96
C ILE A 639 55.96 5.50 45.34
N HIS A 640 55.98 4.54 46.28
CA HIS A 640 55.78 4.80 47.70
C HIS A 640 57.12 5.09 48.41
N ARG A 641 57.08 5.99 49.41
CA ARG A 641 58.26 6.51 50.12
C ARG A 641 58.49 5.91 51.51
N ASP A 642 57.65 4.97 51.90
CA ASP A 642 57.66 4.38 53.24
C ASP A 642 58.61 3.17 53.28
N SER A 643 59.51 3.19 54.27
CA SER A 643 60.52 2.14 54.45
C SER A 643 59.92 0.94 55.20
N PRO A 644 60.28 -0.31 54.83
CA PRO A 644 59.72 -1.49 55.47
C PRO A 644 60.09 -1.52 56.96
N TYR A 645 59.06 -1.54 57.81
CA TYR A 645 59.25 -1.54 59.26
C TYR A 645 59.85 -2.88 59.72
N ARG A 646 60.93 -2.83 60.50
CA ARG A 646 61.56 -3.99 61.14
C ARG A 646 61.79 -3.72 62.61
N LEU A 647 61.38 -4.65 63.47
CA LEU A 647 61.57 -4.60 64.91
C LEU A 647 62.12 -5.95 65.40
N THR A 648 63.35 -5.93 65.91
CA THR A 648 63.95 -7.09 66.58
C THR A 648 63.46 -7.17 68.03
N ILE A 649 63.10 -8.37 68.45
CA ILE A 649 62.57 -8.72 69.78
C ILE A 649 63.44 -9.82 70.39
N GLN A 650 63.86 -9.63 71.65
CA GLN A 650 64.75 -10.56 72.35
C GLN A 650 64.15 -11.01 73.69
N CYS A 651 64.07 -12.33 73.92
CA CYS A 651 63.82 -12.91 75.23
C CYS A 651 65.13 -13.46 75.83
N ARG A 652 65.51 -12.96 77.00
CA ARG A 652 66.74 -13.36 77.70
C ARG A 652 66.43 -14.20 78.94
N TYR A 653 66.97 -15.41 79.00
CA TYR A 653 66.79 -16.36 80.11
C TYR A 653 68.15 -16.74 80.73
N PRO A 654 68.32 -16.77 82.06
CA PRO A 654 69.56 -17.23 82.68
C PRO A 654 69.79 -18.73 82.38
N ALA A 655 70.98 -19.09 81.93
CA ALA A 655 71.32 -20.48 81.62
C ALA A 655 71.56 -21.35 82.88
N ASN A 656 71.72 -20.72 84.05
CA ASN A 656 71.73 -21.39 85.36
C ASN A 656 70.34 -21.95 85.71
N HIS A 657 70.00 -23.10 85.11
CA HIS A 657 69.32 -24.28 85.68
C HIS A 657 68.92 -25.30 84.59
N THR A 658 69.68 -25.37 83.49
CA THR A 658 69.61 -26.50 82.54
C THR A 658 70.27 -27.75 83.14
N THR A 659 69.47 -28.55 83.86
CA THR A 659 69.89 -29.86 84.40
C THR A 659 70.08 -30.88 83.28
N THR A 660 71.26 -30.85 82.66
CA THR A 660 71.67 -31.82 81.65
C THR A 660 72.06 -33.14 82.33
N HIS A 661 71.07 -33.99 82.64
CA HIS A 661 71.32 -35.32 83.16
C HIS A 661 71.73 -36.28 82.03
N ALA A 662 73.04 -36.37 81.77
CA ALA A 662 73.62 -37.48 81.02
C ALA A 662 74.03 -38.60 81.99
N ILE A 663 73.40 -39.77 81.89
CA ILE A 663 73.79 -41.00 82.61
C ILE A 663 73.97 -42.10 81.56
N GLN A 664 75.14 -42.75 81.55
CA GLN A 664 75.47 -43.82 80.61
C GLN A 664 74.84 -45.16 81.01
N GLN A 665 74.50 -45.97 80.01
CA GLN A 665 73.97 -47.33 80.15
C GLN A 665 74.97 -48.31 80.80
N PRO A 666 74.49 -49.46 81.29
CA PRO A 666 74.78 -50.68 80.54
C PRO A 666 73.57 -51.56 80.15
N LEU A 667 73.73 -52.23 79.01
CA LEU A 667 73.00 -53.41 78.50
C LEU A 667 73.06 -54.61 79.50
N ASN A 668 72.22 -55.67 79.45
CA ASN A 668 71.20 -56.12 78.49
C ASN A 668 70.22 -57.18 79.13
N ASN A 669 69.23 -57.62 78.34
CA ASN A 669 68.45 -58.90 78.44
C ASN A 669 67.45 -59.06 79.61
N SER A 670 66.30 -59.75 79.45
CA SER A 670 65.54 -60.19 78.26
C SER A 670 64.18 -60.79 78.64
N LEU A 671 63.17 -60.68 77.76
CA LEU A 671 62.03 -61.61 77.58
C LEU A 671 61.00 -61.82 78.72
N ASP A 672 59.88 -61.09 78.59
CA ASP A 672 58.54 -61.61 78.23
C ASP A 672 57.55 -62.27 79.24
N LEU A 673 56.27 -61.89 79.03
CA LEU A 673 54.97 -62.48 79.42
C LEU A 673 54.58 -62.88 80.88
N SER A 674 53.65 -62.05 81.43
CA SER A 674 52.39 -62.45 82.13
C SER A 674 52.44 -62.95 83.61
N PRO A 675 51.31 -63.06 84.36
CA PRO A 675 50.00 -62.38 84.25
C PRO A 675 49.41 -61.80 85.58
N VAL A 676 48.45 -60.87 85.44
CA VAL A 676 47.15 -60.76 86.16
C VAL A 676 47.05 -61.02 87.70
N HIS A 677 47.12 -59.91 88.45
CA HIS A 677 46.15 -59.43 89.49
C HIS A 677 45.91 -60.06 90.88
N ILE A 678 45.68 -59.13 91.86
CA ILE A 678 44.71 -59.16 93.00
C ILE A 678 45.16 -59.97 94.26
N ARG A 679 45.15 -59.47 95.53
CA ARG A 679 44.55 -58.27 96.20
C ARG A 679 45.18 -57.98 97.60
N PHE A 680 44.95 -56.75 98.13
CA PHE A 680 44.77 -56.37 99.57
C PHE A 680 45.97 -56.40 100.58
N THR A 681 46.18 -55.45 101.54
CA THR A 681 45.57 -54.13 101.89
C THR A 681 46.48 -53.26 102.81
N ARG A 682 46.36 -51.92 102.75
CA ARG A 682 46.52 -50.91 103.86
C ARG A 682 47.90 -50.75 104.56
N ARG A 683 48.33 -49.55 105.02
CA ARG A 683 47.70 -48.21 105.18
C ARG A 683 48.74 -47.07 105.37
N GLU A 684 48.45 -45.86 104.83
CA GLU A 684 48.90 -44.47 105.20
C GLU A 684 50.38 -44.21 105.63
N VAL A 685 51.07 -43.12 105.28
CA VAL A 685 50.70 -41.67 105.32
C VAL A 685 51.29 -40.88 104.12
N ALA A 686 50.77 -39.66 103.87
CA ALA A 686 50.92 -38.83 102.67
C ALA A 686 52.21 -38.00 102.51
N ASN A 687 52.50 -37.57 101.26
CA ASN A 687 52.49 -36.15 100.85
C ASN A 687 52.58 -35.98 99.31
N THR A 688 52.38 -34.75 98.82
CA THR A 688 51.89 -34.42 97.45
C THR A 688 52.75 -33.35 96.73
N VAL A 689 52.55 -33.16 95.40
CA VAL A 689 52.70 -31.92 94.55
C VAL A 689 53.57 -32.10 93.26
N TRP A 690 53.35 -31.24 92.23
CA TRP A 690 53.52 -31.43 90.76
C TRP A 690 54.25 -30.25 90.00
N ILE A 691 54.29 -30.26 88.64
CA ILE A 691 54.40 -29.14 87.62
C ILE A 691 55.85 -28.68 87.25
N THR A 692 56.28 -28.15 86.06
CA THR A 692 55.69 -27.39 84.89
C THR A 692 56.26 -27.69 83.45
N TRP A 693 55.83 -26.95 82.40
CA TRP A 693 56.45 -26.71 81.04
C TRP A 693 56.31 -25.20 80.63
N THR A 694 57.07 -24.66 79.66
CA THR A 694 57.27 -23.20 79.36
C THR A 694 56.61 -22.61 78.08
N ARG A 695 56.39 -21.27 77.96
CA ARG A 695 55.73 -20.55 76.82
C ARG A 695 56.11 -19.04 76.66
N VAL A 696 55.86 -18.42 75.49
CA VAL A 696 55.99 -16.95 75.22
C VAL A 696 54.74 -16.35 74.54
N SER A 697 54.46 -15.05 74.77
CA SER A 697 53.34 -14.31 74.17
C SER A 697 53.71 -12.85 73.82
N ILE A 698 53.26 -12.35 72.67
CA ILE A 698 53.60 -11.00 72.15
C ILE A 698 52.33 -10.25 71.73
N LEU A 699 52.15 -9.04 72.24
CA LEU A 699 51.01 -8.17 71.97
C LEU A 699 51.49 -6.93 71.20
N LEU A 700 51.12 -6.79 69.91
CA LEU A 700 51.32 -5.54 69.18
C LEU A 700 50.14 -4.59 69.38
N ILE A 701 50.41 -3.35 69.77
CA ILE A 701 49.42 -2.27 69.84
C ILE A 701 49.78 -1.23 68.76
N LEU A 702 48.94 -1.13 67.74
CA LEU A 702 49.06 -0.14 66.67
C LEU A 702 48.19 1.08 67.02
N MET A 703 48.75 1.99 67.82
CA MET A 703 48.21 3.34 67.94
C MET A 703 48.46 4.08 66.62
N LEU A 704 47.38 4.61 66.04
CA LEU A 704 47.42 5.45 64.84
C LEU A 704 48.43 6.60 65.03
N CYS A 705 49.23 6.88 63.99
CA CYS A 705 50.37 7.81 63.91
C CYS A 705 51.76 7.30 64.38
N LYS A 706 52.53 6.81 63.38
CA LYS A 706 54.01 6.80 63.29
C LYS A 706 54.84 6.01 64.32
N TRP A 707 54.23 5.37 65.32
CA TRP A 707 54.97 4.52 66.27
C TRP A 707 54.24 3.19 66.52
N VAL A 708 54.82 2.10 66.02
CA VAL A 708 54.37 0.74 66.36
C VAL A 708 54.90 0.41 67.76
N ALA A 709 54.02 0.06 68.70
CA ALA A 709 54.40 -0.35 70.05
C ALA A 709 54.19 -1.86 70.21
N ALA A 710 55.28 -2.63 70.35
CA ALA A 710 55.22 -4.05 70.65
C ALA A 710 55.49 -4.31 72.15
N PHE A 711 54.61 -5.07 72.78
CA PHE A 711 54.77 -5.55 74.16
C PHE A 711 55.15 -7.03 74.14
N LEU A 712 56.40 -7.32 74.51
CA LEU A 712 56.95 -8.67 74.60
C LEU A 712 56.76 -9.22 76.02
N SER A 713 56.12 -10.39 76.16
CA SER A 713 56.01 -11.11 77.43
C SER A 713 56.74 -12.46 77.35
N CYS A 714 58.01 -12.44 77.74
CA CYS A 714 58.82 -13.65 77.95
C CYS A 714 58.44 -14.27 79.29
N LYS A 715 57.75 -15.42 79.30
CA LYS A 715 57.49 -16.17 80.53
C LYS A 715 58.54 -17.28 80.70
N SER A 716 59.09 -17.35 81.91
CA SER A 716 59.64 -18.60 82.45
C SER A 716 58.58 -19.18 83.37
N ASN A 717 58.35 -20.49 83.27
CA ASN A 717 57.63 -21.27 84.27
C ASN A 717 58.64 -22.11 85.08
#